data_AF-A0A1M4XYD0-F1
#
_entry.id   AF-A0A1M4XYD0-F1
#
_cell.length_a   1.000
_cell.length_b   1.000
_cell.length_c   1.000
_cell.angle_alpha   90.00
_cell.angle_beta   90.00
_cell.angle_gamma   90.00
#
_symmetry.space_group_name_H-M   'P 1'
#
loop_
_entity.id
_entity.type
_entity.pdbx_description
1 polymer ?
#
loop_
_entity_poly.entity_id
_entity_poly.type
_entity_poly.pdbx_seq_one_letter_code
_entity_poly.pdbx_strand_id
1 'polypeptide(L)'
;MKRTHTFFYNACFALNCLLLFLILFESRIVLPTLLQVVGRMHPMMLHFPVVMVIVSLLWELFAASKNWDSKELVGDIFLLASAVTSVFTALAGLFLSREAGYDAGLLAGHKWGGLALSLLTLFLFTCRHWLRNQSHALKVFGFAGFFLLLFTAHQGANLTHGAGFLSEPLVAAATPEPVLLEDAQVFPHLVQPILETRCVQCHNEKKKKGDLLMTSYAALLQGGKSGALWDSLAADGGLLLKRIHLPLTEKKHMPPQGRPQLTEEEMAILVQWIRKGAPNEQQVITLQENDTLRQLAAAQFKTAESEEYHFDAADAEIIAKLNTNYCLVQPIAEGSAALSVSFFSPSQFKPSMLKGLLAIKEQMVSLNLNGIPVTDAELDVVGQMKALRKLNLGFTKVTGTGLSQLKDLKELRQLTLSGTSASGAVAALLPHLPKLKKVALWQTKMEPAQLARFATEFPKLYIEKGYSGDSVTIRLNPPVVDNKETVIRDAVDLNLRHVVKGAEIRYTLDGSDPDSLLSPVFTGNVKVDRSMVVKAKAFKPGWISSAVVEKHFFRAGIKPDSIRLLTPPDPQYKAVGGAALADAKKGDLNFRSGLWLGYKDKPMMAIIFLSKPQKVSAISLSTLVDVNSYIMPAYKVTAWGGKKAGALKLLTSFKPKQPGQGSGGTLAGIDLPFEPQEMAILKLVVEPVPVLPGWHPGKGQRGWFFVDEVFIN
;
A
#
# COMPACT_ATOMS: atom_id res chain seq x y z
N MET A 1 -42.07 -7.73 -59.03
CA MET A 1 -42.28 -7.01 -57.75
C MET A 1 -43.67 -7.21 -57.12
N LYS A 2 -44.79 -7.18 -57.84
CA LYS A 2 -46.13 -7.33 -57.19
C LYS A 2 -46.27 -8.63 -56.36
N ARG A 3 -45.82 -9.78 -56.87
CA ARG A 3 -45.87 -11.08 -56.13
C ARG A 3 -44.99 -11.11 -54.88
N THR A 4 -43.79 -10.54 -54.92
CA THR A 4 -42.86 -10.54 -53.77
C THR A 4 -43.34 -9.60 -52.66
N HIS A 5 -43.87 -8.42 -52.99
CA HIS A 5 -44.47 -7.50 -52.02
C HIS A 5 -45.67 -8.14 -51.31
N THR A 6 -46.56 -8.80 -52.06
CA THR A 6 -47.73 -9.49 -51.47
C THR A 6 -47.32 -10.61 -50.52
N PHE A 7 -46.26 -11.37 -50.85
CA PHE A 7 -45.74 -12.40 -49.95
C PHE A 7 -45.24 -11.82 -48.62
N PHE A 8 -44.36 -10.81 -48.67
CA PHE A 8 -43.83 -10.18 -47.46
C PHE A 8 -44.91 -9.49 -46.63
N TYR A 9 -45.90 -8.88 -47.28
CA TYR A 9 -47.06 -8.30 -46.60
C TYR A 9 -47.86 -9.36 -45.84
N ASN A 10 -48.26 -10.45 -46.51
CA ASN A 10 -49.04 -11.53 -45.89
C ASN A 10 -48.27 -12.19 -44.74
N ALA A 11 -46.96 -12.41 -44.91
CA ALA A 11 -46.10 -12.92 -43.86
C ALA A 11 -46.02 -11.96 -42.68
N CYS A 12 -45.84 -10.67 -42.92
CA CYS A 12 -45.81 -9.64 -41.87
C CYS A 12 -47.14 -9.55 -41.12
N PHE A 13 -48.27 -9.61 -41.83
CA PHE A 13 -49.60 -9.64 -41.23
C PHE A 13 -49.77 -10.87 -40.32
N ALA A 14 -49.44 -12.06 -40.81
CA ALA A 14 -49.50 -13.30 -40.02
C ALA A 14 -48.60 -13.24 -38.77
N LEU A 15 -47.38 -12.69 -38.91
CA LEU A 15 -46.46 -12.52 -37.78
C LEU A 15 -46.96 -11.51 -36.75
N ASN A 16 -47.67 -10.45 -37.16
CA ASN A 16 -48.28 -9.50 -36.24
C ASN A 16 -49.47 -10.12 -35.50
N CYS A 17 -50.28 -10.95 -36.17
CA CYS A 17 -51.31 -11.75 -35.51
C CYS A 17 -50.69 -12.72 -34.48
N LEU A 18 -49.58 -13.38 -34.83
CA LEU A 18 -48.84 -14.25 -33.92
C LEU A 18 -48.28 -13.46 -32.72
N LEU A 19 -47.65 -12.31 -32.97
CA LEU A 19 -47.11 -11.45 -31.92
C LEU A 19 -48.20 -11.01 -30.94
N LEU A 20 -49.36 -10.56 -31.45
CA LEU A 20 -50.50 -10.18 -30.63
C LEU A 20 -51.01 -11.36 -29.80
N PHE A 21 -51.16 -12.53 -30.42
CA PHE A 21 -51.58 -13.76 -29.73
C PHE A 21 -50.59 -14.11 -28.60
N LEU A 22 -49.29 -14.12 -28.88
CA LEU A 22 -48.27 -14.47 -27.89
C LEU A 22 -48.20 -13.45 -26.74
N ILE A 23 -48.42 -12.16 -27.00
CA ILE A 23 -48.49 -11.14 -25.93
C ILE A 23 -49.71 -11.36 -25.04
N LEU A 24 -50.88 -11.66 -25.60
CA LEU A 24 -52.12 -11.89 -24.84
C LEU A 24 -52.06 -13.17 -23.99
N PHE A 25 -51.39 -14.21 -24.48
CA PHE A 25 -51.24 -15.49 -23.80
C PHE A 25 -49.86 -15.67 -23.17
N GLU A 26 -49.16 -14.57 -22.87
CA GLU A 26 -47.75 -14.61 -22.49
C GLU A 26 -47.48 -15.47 -21.25
N SER A 27 -48.42 -15.51 -20.31
CA SER A 27 -48.33 -16.29 -19.06
C SER A 27 -48.29 -17.80 -19.28
N ARG A 28 -48.66 -18.28 -20.47
CA ARG A 28 -48.70 -19.70 -20.84
C ARG A 28 -47.57 -20.11 -21.79
N ILE A 29 -46.68 -19.18 -22.14
CA ILE A 29 -45.58 -19.46 -23.08
C ILE A 29 -44.42 -20.13 -22.35
N VAL A 30 -44.04 -21.32 -22.82
CA VAL A 30 -42.80 -22.01 -22.45
C VAL A 30 -41.86 -21.97 -23.66
N LEU A 31 -40.72 -21.28 -23.54
CA LEU A 31 -39.77 -21.12 -24.64
C LEU A 31 -38.75 -22.26 -24.71
N PRO A 32 -38.64 -22.95 -25.87
CA PRO A 32 -37.50 -23.83 -26.17
C PRO A 32 -36.17 -23.08 -26.06
N THR A 33 -35.11 -23.79 -25.67
CA THR A 33 -33.76 -23.23 -25.49
C THR A 33 -33.22 -22.55 -26.75
N LEU A 34 -33.53 -23.06 -27.94
CA LEU A 34 -33.12 -22.44 -29.21
C LEU A 34 -33.74 -21.04 -29.41
N LEU A 35 -34.99 -20.83 -28.99
CA LEU A 35 -35.67 -19.54 -29.12
C LEU A 35 -35.18 -18.50 -28.10
N GLN A 36 -34.54 -18.93 -27.01
CA GLN A 36 -33.89 -18.01 -26.07
C GLN A 36 -32.70 -17.30 -26.71
N VAL A 37 -31.96 -17.99 -27.60
CA VAL A 37 -30.87 -17.37 -28.38
C VAL A 37 -31.42 -16.27 -29.27
N VAL A 38 -32.54 -16.52 -29.96
CA VAL A 38 -33.23 -15.53 -30.78
C VAL A 38 -33.69 -14.34 -29.92
N GLY A 39 -34.17 -14.59 -28.69
CA GLY A 39 -34.49 -13.53 -27.75
C GLY A 39 -33.30 -12.63 -27.42
N ARG A 40 -32.14 -13.22 -27.11
CA ARG A 40 -30.90 -12.48 -26.81
C ARG A 40 -30.36 -11.67 -27.99
N MET A 41 -30.79 -11.96 -29.22
CA MET A 41 -30.46 -11.16 -30.39
C MET A 41 -31.26 -9.85 -30.48
N HIS A 42 -32.26 -9.62 -29.63
CA HIS A 42 -33.09 -8.39 -29.67
C HIS A 42 -32.26 -7.08 -29.68
N PRO A 43 -31.23 -6.89 -28.82
CA PRO A 43 -30.38 -5.69 -28.87
C PRO A 43 -29.60 -5.53 -30.18
N MET A 44 -29.20 -6.64 -30.80
CA MET A 44 -28.54 -6.62 -32.11
C MET A 44 -29.54 -6.25 -33.22
N MET A 45 -30.75 -6.82 -33.13
CA MET A 45 -31.80 -6.66 -34.13
C MET A 45 -32.54 -5.34 -34.05
N LEU A 46 -32.45 -4.56 -32.97
CA LEU A 46 -33.24 -3.32 -32.82
C LEU A 46 -32.73 -2.15 -33.66
N HIS A 47 -31.41 -2.03 -33.89
CA HIS A 47 -30.86 -0.86 -34.58
C HIS A 47 -31.32 -0.77 -36.03
N PHE A 48 -31.49 -1.93 -36.69
CA PHE A 48 -31.90 -2.02 -38.08
C PHE A 48 -33.36 -1.55 -38.34
N PRO A 49 -34.40 -2.08 -37.67
CA PRO A 49 -35.77 -1.57 -37.75
C PRO A 49 -35.91 -0.12 -37.30
N VAL A 50 -35.22 0.31 -36.23
CA VAL A 50 -35.32 1.70 -35.74
C VAL A 50 -34.90 2.69 -36.81
N VAL A 51 -33.73 2.46 -37.44
CA VAL A 51 -33.25 3.31 -38.54
C VAL A 51 -34.22 3.26 -39.71
N MET A 52 -34.70 2.08 -40.11
CA MET A 52 -35.64 1.94 -41.22
C MET A 52 -36.97 2.64 -40.94
N VAL A 53 -37.52 2.54 -39.73
CA VAL A 53 -38.74 3.25 -39.32
C VAL A 53 -38.53 4.76 -39.36
N ILE A 54 -37.42 5.28 -38.83
CA ILE A 54 -37.11 6.72 -38.90
C ILE A 54 -37.03 7.20 -40.35
N VAL A 55 -36.26 6.49 -41.19
CA VAL A 55 -36.12 6.83 -42.61
C VAL A 55 -37.47 6.77 -43.31
N SER A 56 -38.28 5.73 -43.08
CA SER A 56 -39.63 5.61 -43.66
C SER A 56 -40.56 6.74 -43.22
N LEU A 57 -40.56 7.10 -41.93
CA LEU A 57 -41.40 8.19 -41.40
C LEU A 57 -40.96 9.54 -41.95
N LEU A 58 -39.66 9.83 -42.00
CA LEU A 58 -39.13 11.06 -42.60
C LEU A 58 -39.41 11.11 -44.11
N TRP A 59 -39.30 9.99 -44.80
CA TRP A 59 -39.62 9.90 -46.22
C TRP A 59 -41.10 10.22 -46.48
N GLU A 60 -42.03 9.63 -45.72
CA GLU A 60 -43.46 9.93 -45.87
C GLU A 60 -43.83 11.36 -45.44
N LEU A 61 -43.13 11.95 -44.46
CA LEU A 61 -43.39 13.32 -43.99
C LEU A 61 -42.86 14.42 -44.92
N PHE A 62 -41.72 14.19 -45.59
CA PHE A 62 -40.99 15.22 -46.34
C PHE A 62 -40.88 14.96 -47.85
N ALA A 63 -41.10 13.74 -48.34
CA ALA A 63 -41.01 13.43 -49.77
C ALA A 63 -42.31 13.65 -50.56
N ALA A 64 -43.37 14.16 -49.94
CA ALA A 64 -44.69 14.41 -50.54
C ALA A 64 -44.71 15.64 -51.49
N SER A 65 -43.89 15.61 -52.55
CA SER A 65 -43.89 16.58 -53.66
C SER A 65 -44.44 15.94 -54.94
N LYS A 66 -45.14 16.74 -55.76
CA LYS A 66 -46.16 16.33 -56.73
C LYS A 66 -45.68 15.57 -57.99
N ASN A 67 -44.38 15.31 -58.16
CA ASN A 67 -43.84 14.62 -59.35
C ASN A 67 -42.65 13.73 -58.97
N TRP A 68 -42.81 12.39 -58.93
CA TRP A 68 -41.72 11.39 -59.15
C TRP A 68 -42.19 9.91 -58.97
N ASP A 69 -42.54 9.20 -60.05
CA ASP A 69 -42.99 7.79 -60.02
C ASP A 69 -41.94 6.77 -59.50
N SER A 70 -40.64 7.07 -59.60
CA SER A 70 -39.56 6.18 -59.13
C SER A 70 -39.33 6.23 -57.61
N LYS A 71 -39.87 7.25 -56.91
CA LYS A 71 -39.68 7.44 -55.46
C LYS A 71 -40.75 6.79 -54.61
N GLU A 72 -41.95 6.58 -55.15
CA GLU A 72 -43.00 5.82 -54.47
C GLU A 72 -42.54 4.40 -54.19
N LEU A 73 -41.80 3.80 -55.14
CA LEU A 73 -41.28 2.46 -54.98
C LEU A 73 -40.25 2.35 -53.85
N VAL A 74 -39.38 3.34 -53.72
CA VAL A 74 -38.33 3.36 -52.69
C VAL A 74 -38.96 3.52 -51.30
N GLY A 75 -39.90 4.46 -51.14
CA GLY A 75 -40.64 4.64 -49.89
C GLY A 75 -41.44 3.39 -49.51
N ASP A 76 -42.04 2.73 -50.49
CA ASP A 76 -42.78 1.48 -50.31
C ASP A 76 -41.90 0.32 -49.83
N ILE A 77 -40.67 0.22 -50.35
CA ILE A 77 -39.68 -0.77 -49.92
C ILE A 77 -39.24 -0.50 -48.49
N PHE A 78 -38.93 0.77 -48.17
CA PHE A 78 -38.52 1.17 -46.81
C PHE A 78 -39.63 0.88 -45.80
N LEU A 79 -40.87 1.25 -46.08
CA LEU A 79 -42.00 1.06 -45.18
C LEU A 79 -42.35 -0.43 -44.99
N LEU A 80 -42.25 -1.24 -46.04
CA LEU A 80 -42.44 -2.69 -45.94
C LEU A 80 -41.31 -3.34 -45.13
N ALA A 81 -40.06 -2.94 -45.39
CA ALA A 81 -38.90 -3.42 -44.64
C ALA A 81 -38.97 -3.02 -43.17
N SER A 82 -39.44 -1.81 -42.85
CA SER A 82 -39.76 -1.37 -41.49
C SER A 82 -40.79 -2.30 -40.84
N ALA A 83 -41.93 -2.54 -41.48
CA ALA A 83 -42.98 -3.39 -40.92
C ALA A 83 -42.49 -4.83 -40.65
N VAL A 84 -41.75 -5.43 -41.59
CA VAL A 84 -41.19 -6.78 -41.44
C VAL A 84 -40.16 -6.83 -40.32
N THR A 85 -39.21 -5.90 -40.29
CA THR A 85 -38.14 -5.92 -39.27
C THR A 85 -38.66 -5.58 -37.88
N SER A 86 -39.65 -4.69 -37.76
CA SER A 86 -40.30 -4.34 -36.49
C SER A 86 -40.98 -5.55 -35.84
N VAL A 87 -41.71 -6.38 -36.60
CA VAL A 87 -42.39 -7.55 -36.02
C VAL A 87 -41.40 -8.62 -35.57
N PHE A 88 -40.31 -8.85 -36.31
CA PHE A 88 -39.26 -9.77 -35.90
C PHE A 88 -38.53 -9.30 -34.64
N THR A 89 -38.19 -8.01 -34.56
CA THR A 89 -37.54 -7.43 -33.37
C THR A 89 -38.46 -7.44 -32.16
N ALA A 90 -39.76 -7.20 -32.32
CA ALA A 90 -40.74 -7.29 -31.25
C ALA A 90 -40.93 -8.73 -30.74
N LEU A 91 -40.95 -9.73 -31.64
CA LEU A 91 -40.98 -11.16 -31.28
C LEU A 91 -39.72 -11.57 -30.51
N ALA A 92 -38.53 -11.15 -30.97
CA ALA A 92 -37.28 -11.39 -30.24
C ALA A 92 -37.31 -10.73 -28.84
N GLY A 93 -37.82 -9.50 -28.73
CA GLY A 93 -37.98 -8.82 -27.45
C GLY A 93 -38.96 -9.54 -26.51
N LEU A 94 -40.05 -10.08 -27.04
CA LEU A 94 -40.99 -10.90 -26.29
C LEU A 94 -40.32 -12.18 -25.75
N PHE A 95 -39.47 -12.83 -26.55
CA PHE A 95 -38.72 -14.00 -26.09
C PHE A 95 -37.71 -13.64 -24.99
N LEU A 96 -36.99 -12.52 -25.15
CA LEU A 96 -36.07 -12.01 -24.14
C LEU A 96 -36.77 -11.68 -22.81
N SER A 97 -38.01 -11.21 -22.87
CA SER A 97 -38.81 -10.85 -21.68
C SER A 97 -39.09 -12.01 -20.72
N ARG A 98 -38.86 -13.25 -21.14
CA ARG A 98 -39.00 -14.44 -20.26
C ARG A 98 -37.79 -14.62 -19.32
N GLU A 99 -36.68 -13.92 -19.57
CA GLU A 99 -35.55 -13.92 -18.65
C GLU A 99 -35.83 -13.00 -17.45
N ALA A 100 -35.45 -13.45 -16.25
CA ALA A 100 -35.64 -12.67 -15.03
C ALA A 100 -34.65 -11.49 -14.94
N GLY A 101 -35.11 -10.34 -14.42
CA GLY A 101 -34.20 -9.22 -14.08
C GLY A 101 -34.63 -7.82 -14.54
N TYR A 102 -35.85 -7.66 -15.06
CA TYR A 102 -36.42 -6.39 -15.52
C TYR A 102 -37.57 -5.93 -14.63
N ASP A 103 -37.79 -4.62 -14.54
CA ASP A 103 -38.92 -4.02 -13.83
C ASP A 103 -40.24 -4.34 -14.55
N ALA A 104 -41.24 -4.87 -13.83
CA ALA A 104 -42.48 -5.36 -14.44
C ALA A 104 -43.30 -4.26 -15.12
N GLY A 105 -43.31 -3.04 -14.58
CA GLY A 105 -44.06 -1.90 -15.13
C GLY A 105 -43.40 -1.31 -16.37
N LEU A 106 -42.09 -1.07 -16.32
CA LEU A 106 -41.32 -0.61 -17.47
C LEU A 106 -41.30 -1.65 -18.60
N LEU A 107 -41.17 -2.94 -18.23
CA LEU A 107 -41.20 -4.04 -19.19
C LEU A 107 -42.58 -4.14 -19.87
N ALA A 108 -43.68 -3.98 -19.13
CA ALA A 108 -45.01 -3.94 -19.72
C ALA A 108 -45.14 -2.77 -20.72
N GLY A 109 -44.75 -1.56 -20.32
CA GLY A 109 -44.79 -0.38 -21.20
C GLY A 109 -43.96 -0.55 -22.48
N HIS A 110 -42.75 -1.10 -22.36
CA HIS A 110 -41.89 -1.36 -23.51
C HIS A 110 -42.45 -2.47 -24.44
N LYS A 111 -43.01 -3.54 -23.87
CA LYS A 111 -43.66 -4.63 -24.64
C LYS A 111 -44.84 -4.12 -25.47
N TRP A 112 -45.76 -3.39 -24.85
CA TRP A 112 -46.94 -2.83 -25.53
C TRP A 112 -46.55 -1.75 -26.55
N GLY A 113 -45.53 -0.93 -26.25
CA GLY A 113 -44.97 0.03 -27.21
C GLY A 113 -44.40 -0.64 -28.46
N GLY A 114 -43.64 -1.73 -28.30
CA GLY A 114 -43.08 -2.52 -29.39
C GLY A 114 -44.16 -3.15 -30.30
N LEU A 115 -45.24 -3.70 -29.71
CA LEU A 115 -46.39 -4.20 -30.46
C LEU A 115 -47.11 -3.07 -31.21
N ALA A 116 -47.39 -1.96 -30.54
CA ALA A 116 -48.08 -0.82 -31.14
C ALA A 116 -47.29 -0.25 -32.33
N LEU A 117 -45.95 -0.17 -32.22
CA LEU A 117 -45.10 0.29 -33.31
C LEU A 117 -45.09 -0.68 -34.51
N SER A 118 -45.07 -1.99 -34.24
CA SER A 118 -45.17 -3.03 -35.27
C SER A 118 -46.50 -2.98 -36.01
N LEU A 119 -47.62 -2.83 -35.28
CA LEU A 119 -48.95 -2.70 -35.89
C LEU A 119 -49.10 -1.39 -36.66
N LEU A 120 -48.54 -0.28 -36.15
CA LEU A 120 -48.61 1.02 -36.80
C LEU A 120 -47.87 1.03 -38.13
N THR A 121 -46.67 0.44 -38.21
CA THR A 121 -45.91 0.35 -39.47
C THR A 121 -46.62 -0.52 -40.51
N LEU A 122 -47.25 -1.62 -40.08
CA LEU A 122 -48.12 -2.44 -40.95
C LEU A 122 -49.38 -1.69 -41.41
N PHE A 123 -50.01 -0.91 -40.52
CA PHE A 123 -51.17 -0.08 -40.85
C PHE A 123 -50.81 1.01 -41.86
N LEU A 124 -49.70 1.74 -41.62
CA LEU A 124 -49.17 2.75 -42.53
C LEU A 124 -48.92 2.15 -43.92
N PHE A 125 -48.35 0.95 -43.99
CA PHE A 125 -48.15 0.26 -45.27
C PHE A 125 -49.46 -0.14 -45.94
N THR A 126 -50.42 -0.69 -45.19
CA THR A 126 -51.71 -1.16 -45.73
C THR A 126 -52.54 0.00 -46.26
N CYS A 127 -52.62 1.09 -45.50
CA CYS A 127 -53.45 2.26 -45.82
C CYS A 127 -52.70 3.32 -46.63
N ARG A 128 -51.46 3.06 -47.08
CA ARG A 128 -50.57 4.04 -47.71
C ARG A 128 -51.19 4.81 -48.88
N HIS A 129 -51.92 4.13 -49.77
CA HIS A 129 -52.50 4.77 -50.96
C HIS A 129 -53.62 5.74 -50.57
N TRP A 130 -54.37 5.41 -49.52
CA TRP A 130 -55.40 6.28 -48.97
C TRP A 130 -54.77 7.44 -48.16
N LEU A 131 -53.77 7.14 -47.34
CA LEU A 131 -53.04 8.10 -46.51
C LEU A 131 -52.28 9.15 -47.34
N ARG A 132 -51.62 8.75 -48.43
CA ARG A 132 -50.89 9.70 -49.31
C ARG A 132 -51.81 10.72 -49.99
N ASN A 133 -53.06 10.35 -50.26
CA ASN A 133 -54.07 11.29 -50.77
C ASN A 133 -54.63 12.23 -49.68
N GLN A 134 -54.33 11.96 -48.40
CA GLN A 134 -54.82 12.70 -47.24
C GLN A 134 -53.63 13.24 -46.43
N SER A 135 -53.07 14.37 -46.88
CA SER A 135 -51.82 14.95 -46.33
C SER A 135 -51.84 15.19 -44.81
N HIS A 136 -53.00 15.50 -44.24
CA HIS A 136 -53.15 15.67 -42.79
C HIS A 136 -53.09 14.34 -42.04
N ALA A 137 -53.77 13.31 -42.53
CA ALA A 137 -53.77 11.99 -41.91
C ALA A 137 -52.37 11.36 -41.92
N LEU A 138 -51.65 11.46 -43.04
CA LEU A 138 -50.27 10.97 -43.15
C LEU A 138 -49.34 11.64 -42.11
N LYS A 139 -49.45 12.96 -41.93
CA LYS A 139 -48.67 13.69 -40.92
C LYS A 139 -49.01 13.25 -39.50
N VAL A 140 -50.31 13.10 -39.18
CA VAL A 140 -50.77 12.65 -37.85
C VAL A 140 -50.20 11.27 -37.52
N PHE A 141 -50.36 10.29 -38.40
CA PHE A 141 -49.83 8.95 -38.16
C PHE A 141 -48.30 8.90 -38.19
N GLY A 142 -47.66 9.74 -39.02
CA GLY A 142 -46.20 9.88 -39.06
C GLY A 142 -45.62 10.42 -37.75
N PHE A 143 -46.17 11.51 -37.22
CA PHE A 143 -45.78 12.05 -35.92
C PHE A 143 -46.12 11.09 -34.77
N ALA A 144 -47.29 10.47 -34.80
CA ALA A 144 -47.65 9.46 -33.80
C ALA A 144 -46.66 8.30 -33.79
N GLY A 145 -46.21 7.82 -34.95
CA GLY A 145 -45.18 6.79 -35.06
C GLY A 145 -43.82 7.24 -34.56
N PHE A 146 -43.43 8.49 -34.83
CA PHE A 146 -42.19 9.07 -34.31
C PHE A 146 -42.19 9.15 -32.78
N PHE A 147 -43.25 9.69 -32.17
CA PHE A 147 -43.36 9.77 -30.71
C PHE A 147 -43.47 8.40 -30.04
N LEU A 148 -44.19 7.46 -30.66
CA LEU A 148 -44.29 6.09 -30.16
C LEU A 148 -42.93 5.36 -30.21
N LEU A 149 -42.15 5.58 -31.27
CA LEU A 149 -40.78 5.08 -31.38
C LEU A 149 -39.89 5.67 -30.28
N LEU A 150 -39.93 6.99 -30.07
CA LEU A 150 -39.17 7.65 -29.01
C LEU A 150 -39.54 7.14 -27.63
N PHE A 151 -40.84 7.01 -27.33
CA PHE A 151 -41.33 6.47 -26.07
C PHE A 151 -40.85 5.03 -25.86
N THR A 152 -41.01 4.17 -26.87
CA THR A 152 -40.61 2.76 -26.78
C THR A 152 -39.09 2.61 -26.61
N ALA A 153 -38.30 3.45 -27.32
CA ALA A 153 -36.84 3.49 -27.20
C ALA A 153 -36.39 3.99 -25.82
N HIS A 154 -37.03 5.03 -25.28
CA HIS A 154 -36.77 5.54 -23.93
C HIS A 154 -37.03 4.48 -22.86
N GLN A 155 -38.15 3.76 -22.95
CA GLN A 155 -38.45 2.66 -22.03
C GLN A 155 -37.43 1.52 -22.16
N GLY A 156 -36.97 1.22 -23.37
CA GLY A 156 -35.89 0.25 -23.62
C GLY A 156 -34.57 0.67 -22.97
N ALA A 157 -34.17 1.94 -23.11
CA ALA A 157 -32.98 2.49 -22.47
C ALA A 157 -33.07 2.45 -20.94
N ASN A 158 -34.23 2.78 -20.36
CA ASN A 158 -34.44 2.68 -18.91
C ASN A 158 -34.35 1.24 -18.38
N LEU A 159 -34.77 0.26 -19.17
CA LEU A 159 -34.68 -1.16 -18.82
C LEU A 159 -33.23 -1.67 -18.80
N THR A 160 -32.36 -1.15 -19.67
CA THR A 160 -30.97 -1.61 -19.78
C THR A 160 -29.97 -0.77 -18.97
N HIS A 161 -30.18 0.54 -18.89
CA HIS A 161 -29.24 1.49 -18.29
C HIS A 161 -29.72 2.10 -16.97
N GLY A 162 -31.00 1.99 -16.62
CA GLY A 162 -31.57 2.55 -15.39
C GLY A 162 -32.44 3.78 -15.63
N ALA A 163 -33.26 4.12 -14.63
CA ALA A 163 -34.21 5.23 -14.75
C ALA A 163 -33.47 6.58 -14.83
N GLY A 164 -33.77 7.37 -15.86
CA GLY A 164 -33.21 8.71 -16.01
C GLY A 164 -31.91 8.76 -16.82
N PHE A 165 -31.48 7.65 -17.42
CA PHE A 165 -30.24 7.55 -18.21
C PHE A 165 -30.08 8.65 -19.28
N LEU A 166 -31.17 9.00 -19.99
CA LEU A 166 -31.15 10.06 -21.00
C LEU A 166 -31.18 11.48 -20.41
N SER A 167 -31.57 11.63 -19.14
CA SER A 167 -31.75 12.91 -18.43
C SER A 167 -30.68 13.19 -17.38
N GLU A 168 -29.82 12.21 -17.05
CA GLU A 168 -28.78 12.29 -16.01
C GLU A 168 -27.80 13.47 -16.17
N PRO A 169 -27.46 13.97 -17.38
CA PRO A 169 -26.66 15.19 -17.51
C PRO A 169 -27.50 16.47 -17.70
N LEU A 170 -28.81 16.36 -17.98
CA LEU A 170 -29.70 17.51 -18.23
C LEU A 170 -30.28 18.09 -16.94
N VAL A 171 -30.48 17.24 -15.93
CA VAL A 171 -30.58 17.72 -14.55
C VAL A 171 -29.16 18.05 -14.16
N ALA A 172 -28.82 19.33 -14.06
CA ALA A 172 -27.61 19.76 -13.39
C ALA A 172 -27.68 19.26 -11.93
N ALA A 173 -27.29 18.01 -11.69
CA ALA A 173 -26.64 17.69 -10.44
C ALA A 173 -25.48 18.66 -10.40
N ALA A 174 -25.61 19.72 -9.59
CA ALA A 174 -24.51 20.60 -9.26
C ALA A 174 -23.31 19.68 -9.05
N THR A 175 -22.31 19.75 -9.95
CA THR A 175 -21.05 19.05 -9.73
C THR A 175 -20.65 19.44 -8.32
N PRO A 176 -20.66 18.50 -7.35
CA PRO A 176 -20.38 18.85 -5.97
C PRO A 176 -19.03 19.56 -6.00
N GLU A 177 -18.94 20.72 -5.35
CA GLU A 177 -17.67 21.43 -5.25
C GLU A 177 -16.58 20.42 -4.81
N PRO A 178 -15.40 20.43 -5.47
CA PRO A 178 -14.35 19.48 -5.17
C PRO A 178 -14.01 19.57 -3.68
N VAL A 179 -14.32 18.50 -2.94
CA VAL A 179 -14.09 18.45 -1.50
C VAL A 179 -12.59 18.43 -1.25
N LEU A 180 -12.11 19.39 -0.45
CA LEU A 180 -10.72 19.44 -0.05
C LEU A 180 -10.41 18.29 0.91
N LEU A 181 -9.17 17.81 0.93
CA LEU A 181 -8.72 16.71 1.79
C LEU A 181 -9.06 16.93 3.28
N GLU A 182 -9.01 18.19 3.71
CA GLU A 182 -9.27 18.65 5.08
C GLU A 182 -10.76 18.75 5.43
N ASP A 183 -11.62 18.74 4.42
CA ASP A 183 -13.08 18.67 4.54
C ASP A 183 -13.61 17.26 4.26
N ALA A 184 -12.77 16.37 3.72
CA ALA A 184 -13.13 15.02 3.35
C ALA A 184 -13.39 14.13 4.57
N GLN A 185 -14.48 13.36 4.47
CA GLN A 185 -14.87 12.31 5.41
C GLN A 185 -14.61 10.94 4.80
N VAL A 186 -14.17 10.00 5.65
CA VAL A 186 -13.73 8.68 5.22
C VAL A 186 -14.83 7.92 4.48
N PHE A 187 -16.07 7.88 4.96
CA PHE A 187 -17.11 7.16 4.22
C PHE A 187 -17.76 8.00 3.10
N PRO A 188 -18.40 9.15 3.37
CA PRO A 188 -19.18 9.89 2.36
C PRO A 188 -18.39 10.33 1.14
N HIS A 189 -17.12 10.71 1.32
CA HIS A 189 -16.34 11.32 0.25
C HIS A 189 -15.36 10.33 -0.40
N LEU A 190 -14.82 9.37 0.35
CA LEU A 190 -13.79 8.45 -0.15
C LEU A 190 -14.35 7.05 -0.51
N VAL A 191 -15.27 6.50 0.29
CA VAL A 191 -15.78 5.12 0.09
C VAL A 191 -17.09 5.09 -0.69
N GLN A 192 -18.04 5.96 -0.35
CA GLN A 192 -19.38 5.96 -0.94
C GLN A 192 -19.37 6.13 -2.47
N PRO A 193 -18.56 7.02 -3.09
CA PRO A 193 -18.52 7.14 -4.55
C PRO A 193 -18.07 5.85 -5.26
N ILE A 194 -17.18 5.07 -4.63
CA ILE A 194 -16.77 3.75 -5.14
C ILE A 194 -17.96 2.80 -5.13
N LEU A 195 -18.71 2.75 -4.02
CA LEU A 195 -19.89 1.89 -3.90
C LEU A 195 -21.00 2.30 -4.87
N GLU A 196 -21.24 3.59 -5.05
CA GLU A 196 -22.22 4.12 -6.00
C GLU A 196 -21.89 3.70 -7.43
N THR A 197 -20.63 3.86 -7.83
CA THR A 197 -20.18 3.57 -9.20
C THR A 197 -20.08 2.07 -9.48
N ARG A 198 -19.63 1.27 -8.51
CA ARG A 198 -19.30 -0.15 -8.73
C ARG A 198 -20.39 -1.12 -8.26
N CYS A 199 -21.20 -0.74 -7.27
CA CYS A 199 -22.09 -1.67 -6.55
C CYS A 199 -23.59 -1.32 -6.68
N VAL A 200 -23.95 -0.03 -6.57
CA VAL A 200 -25.36 0.41 -6.45
C VAL A 200 -26.20 0.05 -7.68
N GLN A 201 -25.61 -0.06 -8.87
CA GLN A 201 -26.34 -0.49 -10.09
C GLN A 201 -27.08 -1.84 -9.92
N CYS A 202 -26.59 -2.72 -9.04
CA CYS A 202 -27.20 -4.02 -8.77
C CYS A 202 -27.68 -4.21 -7.31
N HIS A 203 -27.41 -3.24 -6.43
CA HIS A 203 -27.71 -3.27 -5.00
C HIS A 203 -28.42 -1.96 -4.57
N ASN A 204 -29.58 -1.71 -5.16
CA ASN A 204 -30.42 -0.54 -4.90
C ASN A 204 -31.86 -0.95 -4.56
N GLU A 205 -32.71 0.02 -4.26
CA GLU A 205 -34.10 -0.20 -3.84
C GLU A 205 -34.93 -0.97 -4.87
N LYS A 206 -34.67 -0.75 -6.16
CA LYS A 206 -35.37 -1.38 -7.29
C LYS A 206 -34.77 -2.74 -7.66
N LYS A 207 -33.48 -2.94 -7.40
CA LYS A 207 -32.72 -4.15 -7.73
C LYS A 207 -31.88 -4.57 -6.53
N LYS A 208 -32.45 -5.45 -5.70
CA LYS A 208 -31.85 -5.96 -4.45
C LYS A 208 -31.25 -7.35 -4.66
N LYS A 209 -30.20 -7.47 -5.49
CA LYS A 209 -29.58 -8.80 -5.68
C LYS A 209 -29.01 -9.31 -4.35
N GLY A 210 -29.37 -10.53 -3.97
CA GLY A 210 -28.96 -11.11 -2.68
C GLY A 210 -29.51 -10.39 -1.45
N ASP A 211 -30.64 -9.69 -1.60
CA ASP A 211 -31.31 -8.89 -0.56
C ASP A 211 -30.42 -7.81 0.07
N LEU A 212 -29.39 -7.37 -0.66
CA LEU A 212 -28.42 -6.37 -0.21
C LEU A 212 -28.71 -5.00 -0.80
N LEU A 213 -28.73 -3.98 0.06
CA LEU A 213 -28.89 -2.57 -0.28
C LEU A 213 -27.61 -1.79 0.07
N MET A 214 -27.04 -1.07 -0.90
CA MET A 214 -25.76 -0.35 -0.74
C MET A 214 -25.90 1.17 -0.97
N THR A 215 -27.12 1.71 -0.90
CA THR A 215 -27.41 3.12 -1.16
C THR A 215 -27.15 4.05 0.03
N SER A 216 -26.90 3.50 1.23
CA SER A 216 -26.58 4.28 2.43
C SER A 216 -25.74 3.48 3.43
N TYR A 217 -25.00 4.18 4.30
CA TYR A 217 -24.22 3.53 5.36
C TYR A 217 -25.09 2.66 6.28
N ALA A 218 -26.28 3.14 6.65
CA ALA A 218 -27.22 2.39 7.47
C ALA A 218 -27.69 1.09 6.77
N ALA A 219 -27.90 1.12 5.45
CA ALA A 219 -28.25 -0.07 4.68
C ALA A 219 -27.10 -1.08 4.62
N LEU A 220 -25.85 -0.61 4.51
CA LEU A 220 -24.68 -1.49 4.53
C LEU A 220 -24.55 -2.27 5.84
N LEU A 221 -24.85 -1.64 6.97
CA LEU A 221 -24.83 -2.29 8.29
C LEU A 221 -25.89 -3.39 8.43
N GLN A 222 -27.04 -3.27 7.75
CA GLN A 222 -28.08 -4.30 7.76
C GLN A 222 -27.63 -5.59 7.04
N GLY A 223 -26.68 -5.48 6.11
CA GLY A 223 -26.18 -6.60 5.33
C GLY A 223 -27.20 -7.12 4.31
N GLY A 224 -26.97 -8.34 3.80
CA GLY A 224 -27.89 -8.99 2.87
C GLY A 224 -28.21 -10.42 3.29
N LYS A 225 -28.76 -11.21 2.37
CA LYS A 225 -29.12 -12.63 2.61
C LYS A 225 -27.97 -13.48 3.13
N SER A 226 -26.72 -13.10 2.84
CA SER A 226 -25.52 -13.81 3.28
C SER A 226 -24.96 -13.32 4.62
N GLY A 227 -25.62 -12.37 5.29
CA GLY A 227 -25.17 -11.76 6.53
C GLY A 227 -24.49 -10.40 6.35
N ALA A 228 -23.75 -10.00 7.37
CA ALA A 228 -23.01 -8.73 7.42
C ALA A 228 -21.93 -8.65 6.33
N LEU A 229 -21.70 -7.44 5.82
CA LEU A 229 -20.75 -7.21 4.72
C LEU A 229 -19.30 -7.32 5.16
N TRP A 230 -18.97 -6.94 6.38
CA TRP A 230 -17.60 -6.95 6.88
C TRP A 230 -17.57 -7.33 8.36
N ASP A 231 -16.41 -7.81 8.80
CA ASP A 231 -16.05 -8.00 10.19
C ASP A 231 -14.63 -7.44 10.34
N SER A 232 -14.48 -6.34 11.08
CA SER A 232 -13.20 -5.66 11.24
C SER A 232 -12.22 -6.42 12.14
N LEU A 233 -12.69 -7.42 12.91
CA LEU A 233 -11.86 -8.26 13.76
C LEU A 233 -11.41 -9.54 13.05
N ALA A 234 -12.10 -9.92 11.98
CA ALA A 234 -11.75 -11.09 11.18
C ALA A 234 -10.53 -10.82 10.28
N ALA A 235 -9.62 -11.80 10.20
CA ALA A 235 -8.40 -11.69 9.39
C ALA A 235 -8.67 -11.54 7.88
N ASP A 236 -9.81 -12.04 7.40
CA ASP A 236 -10.25 -11.92 6.00
C ASP A 236 -11.07 -10.64 5.72
N GLY A 237 -11.41 -9.86 6.75
CA GLY A 237 -12.20 -8.63 6.70
C GLY A 237 -13.64 -8.81 6.21
N GLY A 238 -14.15 -10.05 6.16
CA GLY A 238 -15.54 -10.37 5.88
C GLY A 238 -15.95 -10.47 4.40
N LEU A 239 -17.26 -10.50 4.17
CA LEU A 239 -17.86 -10.92 2.89
C LEU A 239 -17.59 -10.00 1.71
N LEU A 240 -17.53 -8.69 1.93
CA LEU A 240 -17.27 -7.71 0.88
C LEU A 240 -15.87 -7.93 0.30
N LEU A 241 -14.85 -7.97 1.17
CA LEU A 241 -13.47 -8.19 0.75
C LEU A 241 -13.29 -9.56 0.11
N LYS A 242 -13.95 -10.59 0.64
CA LYS A 242 -13.94 -11.92 0.02
C LYS A 242 -14.47 -11.90 -1.40
N ARG A 243 -15.59 -11.22 -1.67
CA ARG A 243 -16.23 -11.21 -3.00
C ARG A 243 -15.46 -10.41 -4.04
N ILE A 244 -14.87 -9.28 -3.67
CA ILE A 244 -14.09 -8.45 -4.61
C ILE A 244 -12.76 -9.09 -5.01
N HIS A 245 -12.16 -9.92 -4.14
CA HIS A 245 -10.88 -10.62 -4.41
C HIS A 245 -11.06 -12.01 -5.06
N LEU A 246 -12.30 -12.47 -5.30
CA LEU A 246 -12.49 -13.74 -6.02
C LEU A 246 -11.98 -13.59 -7.47
N PRO A 247 -11.49 -14.66 -8.11
CA PRO A 247 -11.23 -14.66 -9.54
C PRO A 247 -12.49 -14.27 -10.34
N LEU A 248 -12.32 -13.53 -11.44
CA LEU A 248 -13.42 -13.08 -12.32
C LEU A 248 -14.29 -14.24 -12.86
N THR A 249 -13.74 -15.46 -12.90
CA THR A 249 -14.44 -16.68 -13.33
C THR A 249 -15.42 -17.23 -12.29
N GLU A 250 -15.33 -16.77 -11.05
CA GLU A 250 -16.17 -17.26 -9.96
C GLU A 250 -17.55 -16.59 -9.96
N LYS A 251 -18.61 -17.39 -9.81
CA LYS A 251 -20.00 -16.90 -9.81
C LYS A 251 -20.29 -15.87 -8.70
N LYS A 252 -19.52 -15.92 -7.61
CA LYS A 252 -19.67 -15.03 -6.45
C LYS A 252 -18.79 -13.79 -6.51
N HIS A 253 -17.97 -13.65 -7.54
CA HIS A 253 -17.17 -12.44 -7.77
C HIS A 253 -18.08 -11.23 -7.96
N MET A 254 -17.71 -10.12 -7.34
CA MET A 254 -18.44 -8.85 -7.44
C MET A 254 -17.46 -7.71 -7.70
N PRO A 255 -17.71 -6.81 -8.67
CA PRO A 255 -18.83 -6.81 -9.62
C PRO A 255 -18.78 -8.00 -10.62
N PRO A 256 -19.91 -8.55 -11.09
CA PRO A 256 -19.90 -9.70 -11.98
C PRO A 256 -19.23 -9.40 -13.33
N GLN A 257 -18.76 -10.44 -14.02
CA GLN A 257 -18.14 -10.32 -15.34
C GLN A 257 -19.01 -9.50 -16.31
N GLY A 258 -18.40 -8.55 -17.01
CA GLY A 258 -19.08 -7.63 -17.93
C GLY A 258 -19.63 -6.35 -17.27
N ARG A 259 -19.40 -6.15 -15.96
CA ARG A 259 -19.63 -4.87 -15.26
C ARG A 259 -18.31 -4.15 -14.98
N PRO A 260 -18.33 -2.82 -14.78
CA PRO A 260 -17.14 -2.05 -14.40
C PRO A 260 -16.54 -2.62 -13.11
N GLN A 261 -15.28 -3.04 -13.18
CA GLN A 261 -14.55 -3.63 -12.05
C GLN A 261 -13.91 -2.56 -11.18
N LEU A 262 -13.55 -2.95 -9.94
CA LEU A 262 -12.77 -2.08 -9.07
C LEU A 262 -11.33 -1.98 -9.58
N THR A 263 -10.72 -0.82 -9.40
CA THR A 263 -9.26 -0.66 -9.55
C THR A 263 -8.54 -1.16 -8.30
N GLU A 264 -7.22 -1.40 -8.41
CA GLU A 264 -6.37 -1.77 -7.27
C GLU A 264 -6.42 -0.71 -6.15
N GLU A 265 -6.47 0.58 -6.51
CA GLU A 265 -6.59 1.68 -5.56
C GLU A 265 -7.95 1.68 -4.84
N GLU A 266 -9.05 1.51 -5.60
CA GLU A 266 -10.40 1.42 -5.03
C GLU A 266 -10.53 0.21 -4.07
N MET A 267 -9.95 -0.93 -4.44
CA MET A 267 -9.91 -2.11 -3.56
C MET A 267 -9.08 -1.83 -2.30
N ALA A 268 -7.92 -1.20 -2.43
CA ALA A 268 -7.08 -0.84 -1.30
C ALA A 268 -7.80 0.11 -0.32
N ILE A 269 -8.55 1.10 -0.83
CA ILE A 269 -9.39 2.00 -0.02
C ILE A 269 -10.41 1.19 0.80
N LEU A 270 -11.15 0.27 0.16
CA LEU A 270 -12.14 -0.55 0.85
C LEU A 270 -11.53 -1.47 1.91
N VAL A 271 -10.38 -2.08 1.62
CA VAL A 271 -9.63 -2.93 2.56
C VAL A 271 -9.21 -2.13 3.79
N GLN A 272 -8.59 -0.97 3.58
CA GLN A 272 -8.08 -0.15 4.68
C GLN A 272 -9.22 0.46 5.51
N TRP A 273 -10.31 0.86 4.86
CA TRP A 273 -11.51 1.34 5.54
C TRP A 273 -12.13 0.28 6.46
N ILE A 274 -12.32 -0.96 5.96
CA ILE A 274 -12.89 -2.06 6.76
C ILE A 274 -11.98 -2.42 7.95
N ARG A 275 -10.66 -2.54 7.73
CA ARG A 275 -9.70 -2.85 8.79
C ARG A 275 -9.69 -1.82 9.93
N LYS A 276 -10.15 -0.60 9.64
CA LYS A 276 -10.29 0.49 10.63
C LYS A 276 -11.64 0.51 11.34
N GLY A 277 -12.46 -0.52 11.17
CA GLY A 277 -13.80 -0.55 11.75
C GLY A 277 -14.84 0.18 10.91
N ALA A 278 -14.55 0.44 9.62
CA ALA A 278 -15.46 1.06 8.67
C ALA A 278 -16.04 2.42 9.14
N PRO A 279 -15.21 3.40 9.57
CA PRO A 279 -15.72 4.64 10.13
C PRO A 279 -16.61 5.42 9.13
N ASN A 280 -17.77 5.90 9.60
CA ASN A 280 -18.70 6.68 8.80
C ASN A 280 -18.28 8.17 8.74
N GLU A 281 -18.31 8.85 9.87
CA GLU A 281 -18.19 10.31 9.95
C GLU A 281 -16.77 10.83 10.21
N GLN A 282 -15.79 9.93 10.36
CA GLN A 282 -14.41 10.29 10.65
C GLN A 282 -13.83 11.17 9.53
N GLN A 283 -13.18 12.26 9.90
CA GLN A 283 -12.46 13.13 8.99
C GLN A 283 -11.17 12.46 8.53
N VAL A 284 -10.84 12.55 7.24
CA VAL A 284 -9.63 11.91 6.67
C VAL A 284 -8.36 12.42 7.37
N ILE A 285 -8.28 13.72 7.63
CA ILE A 285 -7.12 14.35 8.25
C ILE A 285 -6.85 13.93 9.69
N THR A 286 -7.82 13.35 10.40
CA THR A 286 -7.61 12.90 11.79
C THR A 286 -6.90 11.54 11.86
N LEU A 287 -6.77 10.84 10.73
CA LEU A 287 -5.88 9.69 10.59
C LEU A 287 -4.41 10.12 10.70
N GLN A 288 -3.54 9.21 11.13
CA GLN A 288 -2.10 9.48 11.21
C GLN A 288 -1.51 9.80 9.83
N GLU A 289 -0.43 10.58 9.76
CA GLU A 289 0.17 10.97 8.46
C GLU A 289 0.76 9.79 7.68
N ASN A 290 1.27 8.78 8.40
CA ASN A 290 1.76 7.52 7.83
C ASN A 290 0.63 6.50 7.56
N ASP A 291 -0.62 6.87 7.80
CA ASP A 291 -1.77 6.00 7.60
C ASP A 291 -2.03 5.79 6.11
N THR A 292 -2.14 4.53 5.70
CA THR A 292 -2.33 4.17 4.29
C THR A 292 -3.63 4.74 3.72
N LEU A 293 -4.71 4.77 4.51
CA LEU A 293 -5.99 5.30 4.04
C LEU A 293 -5.93 6.82 3.84
N ARG A 294 -5.17 7.53 4.69
CA ARG A 294 -4.94 8.97 4.53
C ARG A 294 -4.08 9.27 3.31
N GLN A 295 -3.06 8.45 3.04
CA GLN A 295 -2.21 8.59 1.86
C GLN A 295 -2.98 8.36 0.57
N LEU A 296 -3.83 7.32 0.52
CA LEU A 296 -4.73 7.06 -0.61
C LEU A 296 -5.70 8.22 -0.84
N ALA A 297 -6.28 8.77 0.23
CA ALA A 297 -7.15 9.94 0.12
C ALA A 297 -6.40 11.20 -0.36
N ALA A 298 -5.17 11.42 0.07
CA ALA A 298 -4.35 12.56 -0.35
C ALA A 298 -3.99 12.52 -1.84
N ALA A 299 -3.97 11.33 -2.46
CA ALA A 299 -3.81 11.21 -3.91
C ALA A 299 -5.09 11.60 -4.69
N GLN A 300 -6.26 11.53 -4.05
CA GLN A 300 -7.56 11.76 -4.69
C GLN A 300 -8.10 13.19 -4.46
N PHE A 301 -7.81 13.80 -3.30
CA PHE A 301 -8.36 15.11 -2.94
C PHE A 301 -7.33 16.24 -3.06
N LYS A 302 -7.81 17.40 -3.51
CA LYS A 302 -7.09 18.68 -3.49
C LYS A 302 -6.87 19.15 -2.04
N THR A 303 -5.83 19.95 -1.79
CA THR A 303 -5.56 20.57 -0.47
C THR A 303 -5.91 22.08 -0.49
N ALA A 304 -5.93 22.74 0.67
CA ALA A 304 -6.12 24.20 0.78
C ALA A 304 -5.20 25.02 -0.14
N GLU A 305 -4.01 24.51 -0.48
CA GLU A 305 -3.06 25.19 -1.37
C GLU A 305 -3.54 25.24 -2.82
N SER A 306 -4.47 24.36 -3.17
CA SER A 306 -5.12 24.25 -4.48
C SER A 306 -6.58 24.71 -4.47
N GLU A 307 -7.01 25.43 -3.42
CA GLU A 307 -8.29 26.17 -3.39
C GLU A 307 -8.26 27.25 -4.48
N GLU A 308 -9.37 27.47 -5.18
CA GLU A 308 -9.49 28.56 -6.14
C GLU A 308 -9.80 29.86 -5.38
N TYR A 309 -8.99 30.89 -5.62
CA TYR A 309 -9.09 32.17 -4.91
C TYR A 309 -9.73 33.22 -5.82
N HIS A 310 -10.86 33.78 -5.37
CA HIS A 310 -11.60 34.82 -6.08
C HIS A 310 -11.36 36.19 -5.44
N PHE A 311 -10.17 36.75 -5.62
CA PHE A 311 -9.86 38.13 -5.26
C PHE A 311 -8.89 38.76 -6.26
N ASP A 312 -8.93 40.09 -6.36
CA ASP A 312 -8.04 40.85 -7.23
C ASP A 312 -6.58 40.72 -6.78
N ALA A 313 -5.66 40.62 -7.74
CA ALA A 313 -4.23 40.54 -7.48
C ALA A 313 -3.73 41.83 -6.81
N ALA A 314 -2.82 41.69 -5.84
CA ALA A 314 -2.17 42.83 -5.23
C ALA A 314 -1.19 43.50 -6.21
N ASP A 315 -0.95 44.80 -6.01
CA ASP A 315 -0.01 45.58 -6.82
C ASP A 315 1.42 45.00 -6.71
N ALA A 316 2.02 44.71 -7.87
CA ALA A 316 3.36 44.17 -7.97
C ALA A 316 4.43 45.07 -7.34
N GLU A 317 4.26 46.40 -7.36
CA GLU A 317 5.16 47.33 -6.70
C GLU A 317 5.08 47.23 -5.17
N ILE A 318 3.88 47.02 -4.63
CA ILE A 318 3.69 46.82 -3.19
C ILE A 318 4.36 45.51 -2.76
N ILE A 319 4.16 44.43 -3.52
CA ILE A 319 4.81 43.14 -3.29
C ILE A 319 6.34 43.30 -3.32
N ALA A 320 6.88 44.01 -4.31
CA ALA A 320 8.31 44.25 -4.43
C ALA A 320 8.87 45.05 -3.25
N LYS A 321 8.14 46.05 -2.73
CA LYS A 321 8.53 46.85 -1.55
C LYS A 321 8.50 46.05 -0.25
N LEU A 322 7.56 45.10 -0.13
CA LEU A 322 7.44 44.23 1.05
C LEU A 322 8.47 43.08 1.05
N ASN A 323 8.95 42.69 -0.13
CA ASN A 323 10.02 41.73 -0.29
C ASN A 323 11.37 42.31 0.17
N THR A 324 11.97 41.67 1.16
CA THR A 324 13.28 42.05 1.73
C THR A 324 14.11 40.78 1.97
N ASN A 325 15.38 40.93 2.35
CA ASN A 325 16.25 39.79 2.68
C ASN A 325 15.73 38.92 3.86
N TYR A 326 14.71 39.36 4.58
CA TYR A 326 14.18 38.72 5.78
C TYR A 326 12.64 38.62 5.81
N CYS A 327 11.95 39.04 4.74
CA CYS A 327 10.52 38.88 4.52
C CYS A 327 10.29 38.54 3.04
N LEU A 328 9.73 37.37 2.77
CA LEU A 328 9.38 36.91 1.43
C LEU A 328 7.86 36.95 1.27
N VAL A 329 7.39 37.62 0.22
CA VAL A 329 6.01 37.69 -0.24
C VAL A 329 5.96 37.14 -1.65
N GLN A 330 5.24 36.02 -1.86
CA GLN A 330 5.16 35.37 -3.16
C GLN A 330 3.78 34.72 -3.39
N PRO A 331 3.36 34.54 -4.66
CA PRO A 331 2.20 33.72 -4.99
C PRO A 331 2.35 32.28 -4.48
N ILE A 332 1.25 31.67 -4.05
CA ILE A 332 1.24 30.25 -3.64
C ILE A 332 1.42 29.27 -4.80
N ALA A 333 1.11 29.72 -6.02
CA ALA A 333 1.21 28.96 -7.26
C ALA A 333 1.36 29.94 -8.44
N GLU A 334 1.85 29.44 -9.57
CA GLU A 334 2.00 30.24 -10.79
C GLU A 334 0.63 30.78 -11.24
N GLY A 335 0.54 32.09 -11.49
CA GLY A 335 -0.70 32.77 -11.87
C GLY A 335 -1.72 33.00 -10.73
N SER A 336 -1.42 32.61 -9.49
CA SER A 336 -2.32 32.81 -8.35
C SER A 336 -2.25 34.24 -7.81
N ALA A 337 -3.42 34.85 -7.54
CA ALA A 337 -3.50 36.10 -6.81
C ALA A 337 -3.15 35.93 -5.31
N ALA A 338 -3.25 34.70 -4.80
CA ALA A 338 -3.09 34.41 -3.38
C ALA A 338 -1.63 34.38 -2.94
N LEU A 339 -1.33 35.07 -1.85
CA LEU A 339 0.02 35.32 -1.37
C LEU A 339 0.36 34.53 -0.11
N SER A 340 1.57 33.98 -0.10
CA SER A 340 2.25 33.47 1.09
C SER A 340 3.33 34.45 1.54
N VAL A 341 3.36 34.72 2.85
CA VAL A 341 4.35 35.59 3.49
C VAL A 341 5.14 34.80 4.52
N SER A 342 6.47 34.88 4.46
CA SER A 342 7.37 34.20 5.40
C SER A 342 8.48 35.12 5.90
N PHE A 343 8.75 35.08 7.20
CA PHE A 343 9.87 35.78 7.83
C PHE A 343 10.96 34.79 8.27
N PHE A 344 12.23 35.19 8.15
CA PHE A 344 13.37 34.26 8.38
C PHE A 344 14.41 34.77 9.38
N SER A 345 14.39 36.04 9.76
CA SER A 345 15.43 36.64 10.62
C SER A 345 14.86 37.22 11.91
N PRO A 346 14.87 36.46 13.03
CA PRO A 346 14.34 36.91 14.32
C PRO A 346 14.97 38.21 14.84
N SER A 347 16.28 38.40 14.61
CA SER A 347 17.03 39.57 15.09
C SER A 347 16.75 40.85 14.31
N GLN A 348 16.27 40.74 13.07
CA GLN A 348 15.95 41.89 12.21
C GLN A 348 14.46 42.23 12.21
N PHE A 349 13.62 41.42 12.86
CA PHE A 349 12.19 41.63 12.93
C PHE A 349 11.84 42.91 13.68
N LYS A 350 10.97 43.73 13.09
CA LYS A 350 10.35 44.90 13.71
C LYS A 350 8.83 44.81 13.59
N PRO A 351 8.05 45.13 14.64
CA PRO A 351 6.58 45.10 14.57
C PRO A 351 5.98 45.94 13.42
N SER A 352 6.66 47.02 13.00
CA SER A 352 6.25 47.84 11.86
C SER A 352 6.22 47.07 10.53
N MET A 353 7.03 46.03 10.38
CA MET A 353 7.02 45.20 9.17
C MET A 353 5.72 44.43 9.03
N LEU A 354 5.22 43.87 10.14
CA LEU A 354 3.95 43.14 10.16
C LEU A 354 2.79 44.08 9.85
N LYS A 355 2.84 45.33 10.35
CA LYS A 355 1.88 46.39 9.98
C LYS A 355 1.92 46.73 8.49
N GLY A 356 3.10 46.70 7.86
CA GLY A 356 3.25 46.92 6.41
C GLY A 356 2.46 45.93 5.56
N LEU A 357 2.30 44.68 6.03
CA LEU A 357 1.52 43.65 5.32
C LEU A 357 0.03 43.95 5.24
N LEU A 358 -0.48 44.92 6.00
CA LEU A 358 -1.89 45.33 5.90
C LEU A 358 -2.25 45.85 4.49
N ALA A 359 -1.25 46.29 3.71
CA ALA A 359 -1.44 46.68 2.32
C ALA A 359 -1.85 45.52 1.39
N ILE A 360 -1.60 44.26 1.78
CA ILE A 360 -1.91 43.05 1.00
C ILE A 360 -2.80 42.06 1.77
N LYS A 361 -3.50 42.53 2.82
CA LYS A 361 -4.24 41.69 3.76
C LYS A 361 -5.38 40.87 3.14
N GLU A 362 -5.93 41.35 2.01
CA GLU A 362 -7.03 40.67 1.30
C GLU A 362 -6.53 39.48 0.48
N GLN A 363 -5.29 39.53 -0.01
CA GLN A 363 -4.66 38.49 -0.83
C GLN A 363 -3.84 37.50 0.00
N MET A 364 -3.56 37.81 1.27
CA MET A 364 -2.65 37.01 2.08
C MET A 364 -3.36 35.80 2.70
N VAL A 365 -2.98 34.62 2.23
CA VAL A 365 -3.61 33.35 2.62
C VAL A 365 -2.73 32.50 3.53
N SER A 366 -1.43 32.76 3.54
CA SER A 366 -0.46 32.05 4.38
C SER A 366 0.51 33.05 5.02
N LEU A 367 0.66 32.96 6.33
CA LEU A 367 1.62 33.75 7.09
C LEU A 367 2.47 32.83 7.99
N ASN A 368 3.78 32.84 7.75
CA ASN A 368 4.76 32.09 8.51
C ASN A 368 5.64 33.02 9.36
N LEU A 369 5.45 32.95 10.68
CA LEU A 369 6.18 33.70 11.69
C LEU A 369 6.99 32.77 12.61
N ASN A 370 7.30 31.55 12.16
CA ASN A 370 7.99 30.57 12.97
C ASN A 370 9.32 31.12 13.51
N GLY A 371 9.51 31.10 14.83
CA GLY A 371 10.75 31.53 15.49
C GLY A 371 10.97 33.05 15.51
N ILE A 372 10.06 33.83 14.95
CA ILE A 372 10.09 35.29 14.99
C ILE A 372 9.63 35.77 16.36
N PRO A 373 10.21 36.83 16.96
CA PRO A 373 9.89 37.26 18.31
C PRO A 373 8.56 38.05 18.39
N VAL A 374 7.51 37.54 17.75
CA VAL A 374 6.13 38.03 17.81
C VAL A 374 5.56 37.79 19.21
N THR A 375 4.89 38.78 19.77
CA THR A 375 4.22 38.73 21.08
C THR A 375 2.71 38.85 20.92
N ASP A 376 1.97 38.76 22.03
CA ASP A 376 0.50 38.94 22.02
C ASP A 376 0.06 40.31 21.48
N ALA A 377 0.90 41.35 21.55
CA ALA A 377 0.58 42.69 21.05
C ALA A 377 0.46 42.75 19.52
N GLU A 378 1.25 41.95 18.80
CA GLU A 378 1.22 41.92 17.34
C GLU A 378 0.03 41.13 16.77
N LEU A 379 -0.68 40.35 17.59
CA LEU A 379 -1.83 39.56 17.15
C LEU A 379 -3.03 40.42 16.73
N ASP A 380 -3.12 41.67 17.21
CA ASP A 380 -4.10 42.65 16.72
C ASP A 380 -3.93 42.96 15.22
N VAL A 381 -2.68 42.99 14.75
CA VAL A 381 -2.37 43.19 13.32
C VAL A 381 -2.69 41.92 12.54
N VAL A 382 -2.33 40.75 13.08
CA VAL A 382 -2.60 39.45 12.45
C VAL A 382 -4.11 39.20 12.30
N GLY A 383 -4.90 39.58 13.30
CA GLY A 383 -6.37 39.44 13.29
C GLY A 383 -7.07 40.19 12.16
N GLN A 384 -6.43 41.19 11.56
CA GLN A 384 -6.98 41.97 10.44
C GLN A 384 -6.85 41.25 9.08
N MET A 385 -6.06 40.18 9.01
CA MET A 385 -5.73 39.46 7.78
C MET A 385 -6.75 38.34 7.53
N LYS A 386 -8.01 38.73 7.29
CA LYS A 386 -9.18 37.83 7.29
C LYS A 386 -9.15 36.73 6.22
N ALA A 387 -8.33 36.91 5.18
CA ALA A 387 -8.09 35.93 4.12
C ALA A 387 -7.12 34.80 4.52
N LEU A 388 -6.56 34.80 5.74
CA LEU A 388 -5.62 33.77 6.17
C LEU A 388 -6.28 32.38 6.26
N ARG A 389 -5.70 31.41 5.54
CA ARG A 389 -5.97 29.97 5.64
C ARG A 389 -4.93 29.27 6.52
N LYS A 390 -3.68 29.72 6.50
CA LYS A 390 -2.57 29.14 7.26
C LYS A 390 -1.83 30.20 8.08
N LEU A 391 -1.74 29.98 9.39
CA LEU A 391 -1.00 30.84 10.30
C LEU A 391 -0.02 30.00 11.13
N ASN A 392 1.27 30.25 10.96
CA ASN A 392 2.32 29.62 11.76
C ASN A 392 2.92 30.61 12.76
N LEU A 393 2.61 30.42 14.04
CA LEU A 393 3.13 31.16 15.19
C LEU A 393 4.08 30.26 16.03
N GLY A 394 4.59 29.17 15.46
CA GLY A 394 5.47 28.24 16.16
C GLY A 394 6.73 28.93 16.69
N PHE A 395 7.16 28.60 17.91
CA PHE A 395 8.37 29.12 18.54
C PHE A 395 8.42 30.67 18.65
N THR A 396 7.27 31.32 18.63
CA THR A 396 7.13 32.77 18.91
C THR A 396 7.05 33.04 20.42
N LYS A 397 7.01 34.32 20.82
CA LYS A 397 6.85 34.76 22.22
C LYS A 397 5.38 34.94 22.63
N VAL A 398 4.43 34.41 21.86
CA VAL A 398 2.99 34.49 22.17
C VAL A 398 2.69 33.68 23.45
N THR A 399 2.02 34.31 24.39
CA THR A 399 1.68 33.72 25.70
C THR A 399 0.24 33.21 25.77
N GLY A 400 -0.64 33.67 24.88
CA GLY A 400 -2.02 33.21 24.78
C GLY A 400 -3.07 34.27 25.10
N THR A 401 -2.67 35.35 25.78
CA THR A 401 -3.57 36.46 26.15
C THR A 401 -4.10 37.23 24.94
N GLY A 402 -3.32 37.28 23.86
CA GLY A 402 -3.69 37.93 22.60
C GLY A 402 -4.41 37.04 21.61
N LEU A 403 -4.59 35.74 21.87
CA LEU A 403 -5.23 34.81 20.91
C LEU A 403 -6.67 35.22 20.56
N SER A 404 -7.37 35.91 21.47
CA SER A 404 -8.73 36.42 21.23
C SER A 404 -8.81 37.39 20.05
N GLN A 405 -7.70 38.04 19.67
CA GLN A 405 -7.63 38.92 18.50
C GLN A 405 -7.74 38.17 17.17
N LEU A 406 -7.50 36.86 17.17
CA LEU A 406 -7.58 36.03 15.96
C LEU A 406 -9.01 35.53 15.67
N LYS A 407 -10.00 35.88 16.50
CA LYS A 407 -11.38 35.37 16.40
C LYS A 407 -12.06 35.65 15.05
N ASP A 408 -11.63 36.67 14.33
CA ASP A 408 -12.23 37.10 13.07
C ASP A 408 -11.61 36.42 11.83
N LEU A 409 -10.60 35.56 12.01
CA LEU A 409 -9.98 34.76 10.96
C LEU A 409 -10.86 33.56 10.58
N LYS A 410 -12.08 33.82 10.10
CA LYS A 410 -13.09 32.78 9.84
C LYS A 410 -12.69 31.77 8.76
N GLU A 411 -11.76 32.16 7.89
CA GLU A 411 -11.20 31.35 6.82
C GLU A 411 -9.97 30.53 7.25
N LEU A 412 -9.55 30.62 8.52
CA LEU A 412 -8.36 29.93 9.00
C LEU A 412 -8.60 28.42 9.07
N ARG A 413 -7.74 27.66 8.38
CA ARG A 413 -7.78 26.20 8.29
C ARG A 413 -6.67 25.53 9.07
N GLN A 414 -5.50 26.18 9.18
CA GLN A 414 -4.34 25.65 9.89
C GLN A 414 -3.72 26.69 10.83
N LEU A 415 -3.50 26.30 12.10
CA LEU A 415 -2.86 27.13 13.12
C LEU A 415 -1.74 26.37 13.83
N THR A 416 -0.51 26.87 13.76
CA THR A 416 0.62 26.30 14.49
C THR A 416 0.97 27.18 15.69
N LEU A 417 0.92 26.60 16.89
CA LEU A 417 1.30 27.24 18.16
C LEU A 417 2.41 26.46 18.89
N SER A 418 3.11 25.58 18.17
CA SER A 418 4.10 24.68 18.73
C SER A 418 5.26 25.46 19.36
N GLY A 419 5.77 25.03 20.51
CA GLY A 419 6.83 25.78 21.23
C GLY A 419 6.38 27.08 21.92
N THR A 420 5.10 27.45 21.86
CA THR A 420 4.57 28.65 22.55
C THR A 420 3.97 28.31 23.93
N SER A 421 3.69 29.33 24.74
CA SER A 421 2.93 29.18 26.01
C SER A 421 1.41 29.34 25.84
N ALA A 422 0.93 29.55 24.61
CA ALA A 422 -0.44 29.93 24.28
C ALA A 422 -1.47 28.77 24.30
N SER A 423 -1.00 27.57 24.59
CA SER A 423 -1.71 26.30 24.38
C SER A 423 -2.96 26.12 25.26
N GLY A 424 -2.99 26.68 26.47
CA GLY A 424 -4.19 26.65 27.32
C GLY A 424 -5.32 27.57 26.84
N ALA A 425 -4.99 28.63 26.10
CA ALA A 425 -5.94 29.65 25.65
C ALA A 425 -6.55 29.34 24.26
N VAL A 426 -5.97 28.40 23.50
CA VAL A 426 -6.45 28.05 22.15
C VAL A 426 -7.87 27.49 22.16
N ALA A 427 -8.27 26.76 23.22
CA ALA A 427 -9.62 26.18 23.33
C ALA A 427 -10.72 27.25 23.28
N ALA A 428 -10.49 28.43 23.87
CA ALA A 428 -11.45 29.54 23.83
C ALA A 428 -11.53 30.20 22.45
N LEU A 429 -10.50 30.08 21.61
CA LEU A 429 -10.47 30.63 20.26
C LEU A 429 -11.19 29.71 19.25
N LEU A 430 -11.11 28.39 19.42
CA LEU A 430 -11.61 27.41 18.45
C LEU A 430 -13.09 27.59 18.05
N PRO A 431 -14.05 27.87 18.95
CA PRO A 431 -15.45 28.08 18.57
C PRO A 431 -15.65 29.24 17.59
N HIS A 432 -14.70 30.17 17.52
CA HIS A 432 -14.75 31.32 16.61
C HIS A 432 -14.12 31.05 15.25
N LEU A 433 -13.44 29.91 15.06
CA LEU A 433 -12.74 29.53 13.83
C LEU A 433 -13.42 28.31 13.18
N PRO A 434 -14.58 28.49 12.53
CA PRO A 434 -15.43 27.38 12.09
C PRO A 434 -14.80 26.50 11.00
N LYS A 435 -13.83 27.04 10.24
CA LYS A 435 -13.12 26.32 9.18
C LYS A 435 -11.80 25.71 9.65
N LEU A 436 -11.44 25.81 10.93
CA LEU A 436 -10.15 25.30 11.42
C LEU A 436 -10.14 23.76 11.42
N LYS A 437 -9.14 23.19 10.76
CA LYS A 437 -8.99 21.75 10.54
C LYS A 437 -7.74 21.17 11.18
N LYS A 438 -6.69 21.97 11.31
CA LYS A 438 -5.40 21.53 11.87
C LYS A 438 -4.90 22.51 12.92
N VAL A 439 -4.52 22.00 14.08
CA VAL A 439 -3.77 22.76 15.08
C VAL A 439 -2.55 21.98 15.54
N ALA A 440 -1.38 22.62 15.48
CA ALA A 440 -0.14 22.03 15.98
C ALA A 440 0.24 22.58 17.36
N LEU A 441 0.26 21.71 18.36
CA LEU A 441 0.42 22.04 19.79
C LEU A 441 1.61 21.34 20.45
N TRP A 442 2.58 20.87 19.68
CA TRP A 442 3.72 20.15 20.23
C TRP A 442 4.74 21.07 20.90
N GLN A 443 5.52 20.55 21.85
CA GLN A 443 6.42 21.35 22.70
C GLN A 443 5.73 22.54 23.38
N THR A 444 4.44 22.41 23.69
CA THR A 444 3.71 23.39 24.50
C THR A 444 3.67 22.96 25.96
N LYS A 445 3.30 23.88 26.86
CA LYS A 445 3.15 23.61 28.30
C LYS A 445 1.85 22.86 28.65
N MET A 446 1.18 22.22 27.68
CA MET A 446 -0.03 21.43 27.96
C MET A 446 0.35 20.05 28.51
N GLU A 447 -0.31 19.68 29.60
CA GLU A 447 -0.19 18.33 30.16
C GLU A 447 -0.86 17.28 29.25
N PRO A 448 -0.37 16.03 29.19
CA PRO A 448 -0.94 14.98 28.35
C PRO A 448 -2.45 14.77 28.57
N ALA A 449 -2.92 14.89 29.82
CA ALA A 449 -4.34 14.79 30.16
C ALA A 449 -5.17 15.94 29.56
N GLN A 450 -4.61 17.15 29.48
CA GLN A 450 -5.27 18.30 28.85
C GLN A 450 -5.33 18.13 27.34
N LEU A 451 -4.25 17.66 26.70
CA LEU A 451 -4.24 17.30 25.28
C LEU A 451 -5.24 16.19 24.93
N ALA A 452 -5.41 15.20 25.81
CA ALA A 452 -6.38 14.13 25.62
C ALA A 452 -7.82 14.67 25.68
N ARG A 453 -8.13 15.51 26.68
CA ARG A 453 -9.45 16.18 26.78
C ARG A 453 -9.74 17.07 25.58
N PHE A 454 -8.75 17.85 25.15
CA PHE A 454 -8.84 18.74 23.99
C PHE A 454 -9.14 17.96 22.69
N ALA A 455 -8.54 16.78 22.51
CA ALA A 455 -8.83 15.91 21.37
C ALA A 455 -10.26 15.34 21.39
N THR A 456 -10.81 15.07 22.58
CA THR A 456 -12.21 14.63 22.73
C THR A 456 -13.21 15.75 22.48
N GLU A 457 -12.88 16.99 22.89
CA GLU A 457 -13.73 18.17 22.72
C GLU A 457 -13.83 18.62 21.26
N PHE A 458 -12.75 18.47 20.49
CA PHE A 458 -12.67 18.86 19.09
C PHE A 458 -12.37 17.67 18.17
N PRO A 459 -13.28 16.68 18.05
CA PRO A 459 -13.03 15.40 17.37
C PRO A 459 -12.86 15.53 15.83
N LYS A 460 -13.27 16.67 15.26
CA LYS A 460 -13.13 16.99 13.83
C LYS A 460 -11.81 17.70 13.50
N LEU A 461 -11.03 18.07 14.52
CA LEU A 461 -9.79 18.82 14.38
C LEU A 461 -8.59 17.86 14.43
N TYR A 462 -7.70 17.95 13.45
CA TYR A 462 -6.41 17.27 13.52
C TYR A 462 -5.48 18.03 14.47
N ILE A 463 -5.10 17.36 15.57
CA ILE A 463 -4.17 17.90 16.56
C ILE A 463 -2.81 17.29 16.33
N GLU A 464 -1.88 18.09 15.81
CA GLU A 464 -0.49 17.67 15.61
C GLU A 464 0.26 17.78 16.95
N LYS A 465 0.61 16.62 17.50
CA LYS A 465 1.29 16.46 18.79
C LYS A 465 2.82 16.31 18.64
N GLY A 466 3.33 16.49 17.41
CA GLY A 466 4.74 16.29 17.08
C GLY A 466 5.10 14.82 16.95
N TYR A 467 6.37 14.53 16.72
CA TYR A 467 6.88 13.17 16.59
C TYR A 467 6.97 12.48 17.97
N SER A 468 6.19 11.43 18.19
CA SER A 468 6.45 10.44 19.24
C SER A 468 7.23 9.27 18.63
N GLY A 469 8.41 8.99 19.19
CA GLY A 469 9.30 7.91 18.73
C GLY A 469 8.72 6.49 18.82
N ASP A 470 7.50 6.35 19.33
CA ASP A 470 6.77 5.10 19.50
C ASP A 470 6.32 4.47 18.17
N SER A 471 6.39 5.22 17.06
CA SER A 471 5.93 4.78 15.74
C SER A 471 7.02 4.18 14.84
N VAL A 472 8.30 4.27 15.21
CA VAL A 472 9.42 3.70 14.44
C VAL A 472 10.36 2.96 15.37
N THR A 473 10.30 1.63 15.38
CA THR A 473 11.25 0.81 16.13
C THR A 473 12.55 0.68 15.33
N ILE A 474 13.58 1.42 15.75
CA ILE A 474 14.90 1.42 15.09
C ILE A 474 15.73 0.23 15.61
N ARG A 475 16.51 -0.41 14.72
CA ARG A 475 17.45 -1.46 15.09
C ARG A 475 18.78 -0.90 15.56
N LEU A 476 19.30 -1.40 16.68
CA LEU A 476 20.62 -1.06 17.18
C LEU A 476 21.73 -1.60 16.27
N ASN A 477 22.82 -0.85 16.16
CA ASN A 477 24.06 -1.34 15.57
C ASN A 477 24.72 -2.38 16.51
N PRO A 478 25.55 -3.31 16.01
CA PRO A 478 26.26 -4.25 16.88
C PRO A 478 27.22 -3.53 17.85
N PRO A 479 27.44 -4.08 19.06
CA PRO A 479 28.50 -3.59 19.95
C PRO A 479 29.88 -3.86 19.33
N VAL A 480 30.86 -3.07 19.75
CA VAL A 480 32.25 -3.17 19.28
C VAL A 480 33.08 -3.91 20.33
N VAL A 481 33.76 -4.98 19.91
CA VAL A 481 34.78 -5.67 20.71
C VAL A 481 36.14 -4.98 20.47
N ASP A 482 36.62 -4.24 21.46
CA ASP A 482 37.77 -3.33 21.37
C ASP A 482 39.07 -3.95 21.92
N ASN A 483 39.22 -5.27 21.74
CA ASN A 483 40.45 -5.98 22.04
C ASN A 483 41.30 -6.10 20.76
N LYS A 484 42.45 -5.42 20.74
CA LYS A 484 43.41 -5.46 19.62
C LYS A 484 44.02 -6.85 19.43
N GLU A 485 44.41 -7.48 20.53
CA GLU A 485 45.04 -8.80 20.55
C GLU A 485 43.97 -9.89 20.68
N THR A 486 44.03 -10.89 19.79
CA THR A 486 43.23 -12.12 19.88
C THR A 486 44.01 -13.30 20.42
N VAL A 487 45.34 -13.25 20.34
CA VAL A 487 46.23 -14.24 20.94
C VAL A 487 46.75 -13.68 22.25
N ILE A 488 46.43 -14.33 23.36
CA ILE A 488 46.71 -13.85 24.70
C ILE A 488 47.69 -14.80 25.41
N ARG A 489 48.63 -14.26 26.18
CA ARG A 489 49.52 -15.06 27.04
C ARG A 489 49.04 -15.03 28.49
N ASP A 490 48.75 -13.83 28.96
CA ASP A 490 48.16 -13.55 30.25
C ASP A 490 46.68 -13.18 30.12
N ALA A 491 45.94 -13.20 31.23
CA ALA A 491 44.55 -12.79 31.24
C ALA A 491 44.41 -11.31 30.85
N VAL A 492 43.51 -11.02 29.92
CA VAL A 492 43.22 -9.66 29.44
C VAL A 492 41.79 -9.26 29.78
N ASP A 493 41.57 -7.96 30.01
CA ASP A 493 40.22 -7.46 30.21
C ASP A 493 39.46 -7.42 28.87
N LEU A 494 38.23 -7.95 28.88
CA LEU A 494 37.32 -7.87 27.74
C LEU A 494 36.80 -6.44 27.64
N ASN A 495 37.01 -5.79 26.50
CA ASN A 495 36.57 -4.42 26.26
C ASN A 495 35.41 -4.42 25.25
N LEU A 496 34.19 -4.15 25.73
CA LEU A 496 33.01 -3.97 24.90
C LEU A 496 32.50 -2.53 25.00
N ARG A 497 32.18 -1.92 23.85
CA ARG A 497 31.58 -0.57 23.80
C ARG A 497 30.44 -0.49 22.81
N HIS A 498 29.52 0.45 23.04
CA HIS A 498 28.41 0.73 22.14
C HIS A 498 28.25 2.24 21.96
N VAL A 499 28.01 2.67 20.71
CA VAL A 499 27.94 4.10 20.35
C VAL A 499 26.64 4.76 20.82
N VAL A 500 25.54 4.00 20.88
CA VAL A 500 24.25 4.51 21.38
C VAL A 500 24.24 4.53 22.91
N LYS A 501 24.11 5.73 23.48
CA LYS A 501 23.98 5.94 24.93
C LYS A 501 22.74 5.21 25.47
N GLY A 502 22.92 4.52 26.61
CA GLY A 502 21.87 3.75 27.27
C GLY A 502 21.53 2.41 26.61
N ALA A 503 22.33 1.93 25.65
CA ALA A 503 22.25 0.56 25.20
C ALA A 503 22.97 -0.36 26.19
N GLU A 504 22.29 -1.43 26.61
CA GLU A 504 22.83 -2.48 27.47
C GLU A 504 23.52 -3.53 26.60
N ILE A 505 24.79 -3.83 26.87
CA ILE A 505 25.52 -4.89 26.18
C ILE A 505 25.43 -6.16 27.02
N ARG A 506 24.93 -7.24 26.43
CA ARG A 506 24.98 -8.58 27.02
C ARG A 506 25.93 -9.46 26.25
N TYR A 507 26.55 -10.41 26.93
CA TYR A 507 27.60 -11.25 26.36
C TYR A 507 27.55 -12.68 26.89
N THR A 508 28.24 -13.56 26.19
CA THR A 508 28.48 -14.96 26.55
C THR A 508 29.94 -15.30 26.26
N LEU A 509 30.50 -16.23 27.03
CA LEU A 509 31.91 -16.66 26.93
C LEU A 509 32.04 -18.14 26.51
N ASP A 510 30.91 -18.81 26.26
CA ASP A 510 30.81 -20.21 25.88
C ASP A 510 30.43 -20.41 24.40
N GLY A 511 30.31 -19.30 23.65
CA GLY A 511 29.91 -19.31 22.24
C GLY A 511 28.39 -19.43 21.97
N SER A 512 27.54 -19.45 23.00
CA SER A 512 26.08 -19.35 22.86
C SER A 512 25.66 -17.93 22.46
N ASP A 513 24.49 -17.75 21.83
CA ASP A 513 24.03 -16.42 21.44
C ASP A 513 23.46 -15.66 22.66
N PRO A 514 23.86 -14.40 22.92
CA PRO A 514 23.35 -13.64 24.05
C PRO A 514 21.86 -13.31 23.92
N ASP A 515 21.11 -13.62 24.97
CA ASP A 515 19.68 -13.34 25.11
C ASP A 515 19.43 -12.11 26.01
N SER A 516 18.21 -11.57 25.96
CA SER A 516 17.87 -10.33 26.68
C SER A 516 17.56 -10.51 28.17
N LEU A 517 17.40 -11.73 28.66
CA LEU A 517 16.91 -12.03 30.01
C LEU A 517 17.98 -12.66 30.89
N LEU A 518 18.61 -13.73 30.41
CA LEU A 518 19.50 -14.61 31.16
C LEU A 518 20.98 -14.26 30.99
N SER A 519 21.38 -13.77 29.81
CA SER A 519 22.79 -13.46 29.54
C SER A 519 23.30 -12.29 30.39
N PRO A 520 24.53 -12.37 30.94
CA PRO A 520 25.07 -11.34 31.83
C PRO A 520 25.24 -9.99 31.11
N VAL A 521 25.00 -8.91 31.87
CA VAL A 521 25.25 -7.53 31.43
C VAL A 521 26.73 -7.20 31.58
N PHE A 522 27.33 -6.62 30.54
CA PHE A 522 28.72 -6.20 30.57
C PHE A 522 28.90 -4.93 31.43
N THR A 523 29.70 -5.05 32.49
CA THR A 523 30.01 -3.95 33.43
C THR A 523 31.48 -3.54 33.44
N GLY A 524 32.31 -4.12 32.57
CA GLY A 524 33.75 -3.80 32.44
C GLY A 524 34.71 -4.75 33.15
N ASN A 525 34.25 -5.58 34.09
CA ASN A 525 35.12 -6.42 34.94
C ASN A 525 35.25 -7.87 34.46
N VAL A 526 35.18 -8.10 33.15
CA VAL A 526 35.17 -9.44 32.56
C VAL A 526 36.54 -9.75 32.01
N LYS A 527 37.14 -10.88 32.42
CA LYS A 527 38.46 -11.30 31.92
C LYS A 527 38.35 -12.42 30.91
N VAL A 528 39.21 -12.37 29.92
CA VAL A 528 39.50 -13.47 29.00
C VAL A 528 40.82 -14.10 29.46
N ASP A 529 40.75 -15.30 30.02
CA ASP A 529 41.86 -15.99 30.69
C ASP A 529 42.18 -17.38 30.09
N ARG A 530 41.45 -17.78 29.06
CA ARG A 530 41.61 -19.03 28.31
C ARG A 530 41.16 -18.82 26.87
N SER A 531 41.44 -19.79 26.00
CA SER A 531 40.82 -19.81 24.68
C SER A 531 39.30 -19.91 24.84
N MET A 532 38.57 -19.00 24.20
CA MET A 532 37.12 -18.92 24.29
C MET A 532 36.53 -18.09 23.16
N VAL A 533 35.22 -18.25 22.94
CA VAL A 533 34.44 -17.43 22.01
C VAL A 533 33.61 -16.43 22.79
N VAL A 534 33.89 -15.15 22.56
CA VAL A 534 33.09 -14.05 23.11
C VAL A 534 32.04 -13.66 22.08
N LYS A 535 30.77 -13.77 22.46
CA LYS A 535 29.66 -13.19 21.70
C LYS A 535 29.02 -12.06 22.50
N ALA A 536 28.63 -10.99 21.82
CA ALA A 536 27.96 -9.86 22.44
C ALA A 536 26.80 -9.32 21.59
N LYS A 537 25.78 -8.77 22.26
CA LYS A 537 24.59 -8.20 21.64
C LYS A 537 24.08 -7.00 22.44
N ALA A 538 23.56 -6.00 21.77
CA ALA A 538 23.07 -4.76 22.39
C ALA A 538 21.54 -4.74 22.45
N PHE A 539 21.02 -4.30 23.60
CA PHE A 539 19.61 -4.20 23.92
C PHE A 539 19.27 -2.80 24.44
N LYS A 540 18.09 -2.29 24.09
CA LYS A 540 17.56 -1.03 24.62
C LYS A 540 16.02 -1.07 24.57
N PRO A 541 15.31 -0.74 25.65
CA PRO A 541 13.85 -0.69 25.64
C PRO A 541 13.32 0.20 24.53
N GLY A 542 12.33 -0.27 23.77
CA GLY A 542 11.75 0.45 22.63
C GLY A 542 12.55 0.34 21.32
N TRP A 543 13.62 -0.46 21.27
CA TRP A 543 14.46 -0.66 20.08
C TRP A 543 14.52 -2.13 19.68
N ILE A 544 14.75 -2.42 18.39
CA ILE A 544 15.10 -3.77 17.93
C ILE A 544 16.56 -4.04 18.32
N SER A 545 16.83 -5.18 18.97
CA SER A 545 18.18 -5.58 19.36
C SER A 545 19.14 -5.68 18.17
N SER A 546 20.44 -5.48 18.43
CA SER A 546 21.45 -5.52 17.38
C SER A 546 21.69 -6.94 16.83
N ALA A 547 22.49 -7.06 15.77
CA ALA A 547 23.06 -8.37 15.40
C ALA A 547 24.13 -8.80 16.43
N VAL A 548 24.36 -10.11 16.54
CA VAL A 548 25.40 -10.67 17.40
C VAL A 548 26.77 -10.35 16.79
N VAL A 549 27.70 -9.85 17.61
CA VAL A 549 29.12 -9.79 17.27
C VAL A 549 29.83 -10.97 17.92
N GLU A 550 30.77 -11.59 17.20
CA GLU A 550 31.54 -12.75 17.64
C GLU A 550 33.04 -12.45 17.52
N LYS A 551 33.82 -12.82 18.55
CA LYS A 551 35.28 -12.70 18.58
C LYS A 551 35.89 -13.93 19.24
N HIS A 552 36.87 -14.54 18.59
CA HIS A 552 37.64 -15.65 19.11
C HIS A 552 38.90 -15.14 19.81
N PHE A 553 39.14 -15.64 21.01
CA PHE A 553 40.38 -15.44 21.75
C PHE A 553 41.11 -16.77 21.91
N PHE A 554 42.42 -16.75 21.74
CA PHE A 554 43.28 -17.93 21.81
C PHE A 554 44.34 -17.70 22.88
N ARG A 555 44.40 -18.57 23.88
CA ARG A 555 45.47 -18.51 24.88
C ARG A 555 46.67 -19.30 24.40
N ALA A 556 47.85 -18.68 24.43
CA ALA A 556 49.13 -19.26 24.04
C ALA A 556 50.01 -19.50 25.29
N GLY A 557 49.59 -20.42 26.17
CA GLY A 557 50.26 -20.67 27.45
C GLY A 557 51.58 -21.42 27.35
N ILE A 558 51.68 -22.39 26.45
CA ILE A 558 52.87 -23.26 26.30
C ILE A 558 53.38 -23.16 24.87
N LYS A 559 54.63 -22.74 24.71
CA LYS A 559 55.30 -22.70 23.40
C LYS A 559 55.82 -24.11 23.02
N PRO A 560 55.41 -24.67 21.88
CA PRO A 560 56.02 -25.88 21.33
C PRO A 560 57.52 -25.69 21.06
N ASP A 561 58.30 -26.75 21.26
CA ASP A 561 59.69 -26.81 20.79
C ASP A 561 59.74 -27.00 19.28
N SER A 562 59.00 -27.99 18.78
CA SER A 562 58.92 -28.29 17.35
C SER A 562 57.60 -29.01 17.00
N ILE A 563 57.15 -28.83 15.76
CA ILE A 563 55.96 -29.51 15.23
C ILE A 563 56.34 -30.24 13.94
N ARG A 564 56.09 -31.56 13.93
CA ARG A 564 56.32 -32.43 12.80
C ARG A 564 55.00 -32.89 12.19
N LEU A 565 54.77 -32.52 10.94
CA LEU A 565 53.63 -33.00 10.17
C LEU A 565 53.92 -34.44 9.70
N LEU A 566 53.08 -35.39 10.12
CA LEU A 566 53.11 -36.79 9.66
C LEU A 566 52.42 -36.95 8.31
N THR A 567 51.44 -36.11 8.02
CA THR A 567 50.85 -35.98 6.69
C THR A 567 51.21 -34.62 6.11
N PRO A 568 51.71 -34.55 4.87
CA PRO A 568 51.97 -33.27 4.24
C PRO A 568 50.63 -32.56 3.95
N PRO A 569 50.59 -31.22 4.08
CA PRO A 569 49.47 -30.43 3.60
C PRO A 569 49.41 -30.46 2.07
N ASP A 570 48.32 -29.95 1.50
CA ASP A 570 48.23 -29.75 0.06
C ASP A 570 49.38 -28.84 -0.46
N PRO A 571 50.04 -29.17 -1.58
CA PRO A 571 51.14 -28.38 -2.10
C PRO A 571 50.83 -26.90 -2.33
N GLN A 572 49.56 -26.57 -2.64
CA GLN A 572 49.09 -25.21 -2.84
C GLN A 572 48.94 -24.43 -1.51
N TYR A 573 48.68 -25.13 -0.41
CA TYR A 573 48.36 -24.56 0.90
C TYR A 573 49.27 -25.15 1.97
N LYS A 574 50.59 -25.00 1.79
CA LYS A 574 51.61 -25.64 2.64
C LYS A 574 52.24 -24.72 3.70
N ALA A 575 51.93 -23.43 3.66
CA ALA A 575 52.59 -22.38 4.46
C ALA A 575 54.11 -22.60 4.58
N VAL A 576 54.69 -22.33 5.76
CA VAL A 576 56.06 -22.71 6.12
C VAL A 576 56.13 -24.12 6.76
N GLY A 577 55.13 -24.97 6.50
CA GLY A 577 55.02 -26.32 7.07
C GLY A 577 54.63 -26.31 8.55
N GLY A 578 55.12 -27.28 9.33
CA GLY A 578 54.75 -27.43 10.74
C GLY A 578 55.09 -26.21 11.62
N ALA A 579 56.09 -25.40 11.22
CA ALA A 579 56.44 -24.17 11.92
C ALA A 579 55.33 -23.12 11.90
N ALA A 580 54.46 -23.14 10.87
CA ALA A 580 53.32 -22.22 10.79
C ALA A 580 52.38 -22.40 11.99
N LEU A 581 52.23 -23.62 12.49
CA LEU A 581 51.28 -23.92 13.58
C LEU A 581 51.69 -23.36 14.97
N ALA A 582 52.86 -22.72 15.10
CA ALA A 582 53.38 -22.23 16.37
C ALA A 582 54.21 -20.94 16.22
N ASP A 583 53.99 -20.17 15.16
CA ASP A 583 54.67 -18.90 14.93
C ASP A 583 53.92 -17.68 15.48
N ALA A 584 52.71 -17.90 16.02
CA ALA A 584 51.78 -16.92 16.55
C ALA A 584 51.28 -15.89 15.52
N LYS A 585 51.40 -16.17 14.22
CA LYS A 585 50.87 -15.33 13.14
C LYS A 585 49.51 -15.83 12.69
N LYS A 586 48.48 -15.08 13.06
CA LYS A 586 47.11 -15.37 12.62
C LYS A 586 46.96 -15.16 11.11
N GLY A 587 46.44 -16.19 10.44
CA GLY A 587 45.86 -16.14 9.11
C GLY A 587 44.64 -15.22 9.01
N ASP A 588 44.44 -14.71 7.80
CA ASP A 588 43.36 -13.83 7.40
C ASP A 588 42.25 -14.59 6.64
N LEU A 589 41.18 -13.89 6.26
CA LEU A 589 40.09 -14.49 5.46
C LEU A 589 40.53 -14.93 4.05
N ASN A 590 41.69 -14.50 3.59
CA ASN A 590 42.25 -14.92 2.32
C ASN A 590 43.02 -16.24 2.52
N PHE A 591 42.36 -17.37 2.30
CA PHE A 591 42.99 -18.69 2.39
C PHE A 591 44.20 -18.91 1.46
N ARG A 592 44.47 -17.98 0.52
CA ARG A 592 45.64 -17.98 -0.37
C ARG A 592 46.77 -17.06 0.11
N SER A 593 46.69 -16.47 1.31
CA SER A 593 47.71 -15.58 1.87
C SER A 593 49.06 -16.28 2.14
N GLY A 594 49.11 -17.60 2.06
CA GLY A 594 50.31 -18.39 2.37
C GLY A 594 50.52 -18.65 3.86
N LEU A 595 49.58 -18.22 4.71
CA LEU A 595 49.60 -18.43 6.16
C LEU A 595 48.92 -19.75 6.57
N TRP A 596 48.14 -20.35 5.68
CA TRP A 596 47.29 -21.49 6.01
C TRP A 596 47.88 -22.84 5.59
N LEU A 597 47.70 -23.86 6.44
CA LEU A 597 47.85 -25.26 6.07
C LEU A 597 46.49 -25.85 5.64
N GLY A 598 46.39 -26.33 4.40
CA GLY A 598 45.17 -26.89 3.83
C GLY A 598 45.20 -28.41 3.70
N TYR A 599 44.10 -29.07 4.08
CA TYR A 599 43.90 -30.52 3.99
C TYR A 599 42.53 -30.85 3.39
N LYS A 600 42.46 -31.84 2.50
CA LYS A 600 41.20 -32.28 1.86
C LYS A 600 41.07 -33.81 1.81
N ASP A 601 42.06 -34.46 1.20
CA ASP A 601 42.00 -35.90 0.92
C ASP A 601 42.52 -36.75 2.09
N LYS A 602 43.52 -36.24 2.80
CA LYS A 602 44.15 -36.90 3.94
C LYS A 602 43.88 -36.11 5.22
N PRO A 603 43.78 -36.80 6.38
CA PRO A 603 43.70 -36.10 7.65
C PRO A 603 45.00 -35.33 7.90
N MET A 604 44.89 -34.19 8.58
CA MET A 604 46.05 -33.55 9.19
C MET A 604 46.50 -34.42 10.35
N MET A 605 47.77 -34.82 10.36
CA MET A 605 48.39 -35.53 11.46
C MET A 605 49.67 -34.79 11.84
N ALA A 606 49.74 -34.29 13.07
CA ALA A 606 50.90 -33.57 13.57
C ALA A 606 51.36 -34.17 14.91
N ILE A 607 52.68 -34.27 15.10
CA ILE A 607 53.29 -34.50 16.40
C ILE A 607 53.90 -33.19 16.87
N ILE A 608 53.52 -32.77 18.07
CA ILE A 608 54.01 -31.56 18.71
C ILE A 608 54.90 -31.98 19.88
N PHE A 609 56.14 -31.48 19.89
CA PHE A 609 57.12 -31.74 20.92
C PHE A 609 57.19 -30.53 21.85
N LEU A 610 57.22 -30.80 23.16
CA LEU A 610 57.49 -29.80 24.19
C LEU A 610 58.94 -29.95 24.64
N SER A 611 59.60 -28.84 24.94
CA SER A 611 61.02 -28.82 25.35
C SER A 611 61.29 -29.59 26.64
N LYS A 612 60.27 -29.72 27.49
CA LYS A 612 60.25 -30.52 28.72
C LYS A 612 58.83 -31.02 28.99
N PRO A 613 58.65 -32.10 29.79
CA PRO A 613 57.33 -32.48 30.28
C PRO A 613 56.66 -31.30 30.99
N GLN A 614 55.46 -30.95 30.57
CA GLN A 614 54.66 -29.86 31.12
C GLN A 614 53.22 -30.32 31.33
N LYS A 615 52.55 -29.72 32.31
CA LYS A 615 51.14 -29.97 32.58
C LYS A 615 50.31 -29.24 31.52
N VAL A 616 49.54 -29.99 30.73
CA VAL A 616 48.68 -29.47 29.67
C VAL A 616 47.24 -29.84 29.98
N SER A 617 46.31 -28.96 29.68
CA SER A 617 44.88 -29.07 29.96
C SER A 617 43.99 -28.75 28.76
N ALA A 618 44.51 -28.06 27.74
CA ALA A 618 43.75 -27.81 26.52
C ALA A 618 44.65 -27.64 25.29
N ILE A 619 44.05 -27.93 24.13
CA ILE A 619 44.61 -27.61 22.81
C ILE A 619 43.57 -26.80 22.05
N SER A 620 43.98 -25.69 21.44
CA SER A 620 43.11 -24.84 20.64
C SER A 620 43.64 -24.73 19.22
N LEU A 621 42.76 -24.85 18.25
CA LEU A 621 43.07 -24.69 16.83
C LEU A 621 42.49 -23.38 16.33
N SER A 622 43.28 -22.61 15.59
CA SER A 622 42.79 -21.51 14.78
C SER A 622 42.54 -21.99 13.35
N THR A 623 41.33 -21.74 12.84
CA THR A 623 40.83 -22.32 11.59
C THR A 623 40.07 -21.29 10.77
N LEU A 624 39.86 -21.61 9.49
CA LEU A 624 39.00 -20.84 8.58
C LEU A 624 37.78 -21.67 8.21
N VAL A 625 36.62 -21.03 8.17
CA VAL A 625 35.39 -21.59 7.61
C VAL A 625 34.91 -20.67 6.49
N ASP A 626 34.83 -21.19 5.27
CA ASP A 626 34.26 -20.48 4.13
C ASP A 626 33.51 -21.50 3.27
N VAL A 627 32.20 -21.58 3.51
CA VAL A 627 31.34 -22.56 2.86
C VAL A 627 31.34 -22.35 1.34
N ASN A 628 31.36 -21.10 0.86
CA ASN A 628 31.39 -20.84 -0.58
C ASN A 628 32.68 -21.36 -1.25
N SER A 629 33.78 -21.39 -0.50
CA SER A 629 35.08 -21.92 -0.92
C SER A 629 35.29 -23.39 -0.54
N TYR A 630 34.22 -24.09 -0.10
CA TYR A 630 34.22 -25.50 0.28
C TYR A 630 35.09 -25.78 1.52
N ILE A 631 35.41 -24.75 2.30
CA ILE A 631 36.21 -24.82 3.53
C ILE A 631 35.25 -24.99 4.70
N MET A 632 35.31 -26.15 5.34
CA MET A 632 34.38 -26.57 6.37
C MET A 632 35.09 -26.72 7.72
N PRO A 633 34.37 -26.59 8.85
CA PRO A 633 34.90 -27.05 10.13
C PRO A 633 35.29 -28.53 10.05
N ALA A 634 36.32 -28.94 10.79
CA ALA A 634 36.73 -30.33 10.83
C ALA A 634 35.56 -31.26 11.15
N TYR A 635 35.52 -32.44 10.52
CA TYR A 635 34.53 -33.48 10.83
C TYR A 635 34.75 -34.04 12.22
N LYS A 636 36.02 -34.25 12.57
CA LYS A 636 36.45 -34.76 13.86
C LYS A 636 37.86 -34.28 14.16
N VAL A 637 38.11 -33.90 15.41
CA VAL A 637 39.43 -33.59 15.93
C VAL A 637 39.71 -34.52 17.09
N THR A 638 40.89 -35.14 17.08
CA THR A 638 41.31 -36.06 18.14
C THR A 638 42.71 -35.69 18.60
N ALA A 639 42.92 -35.67 19.91
CA ALA A 639 44.19 -35.36 20.53
C ALA A 639 44.67 -36.51 21.43
N TRP A 640 45.94 -36.85 21.32
CA TRP A 640 46.63 -37.81 22.18
C TRP A 640 47.85 -37.15 22.82
N GLY A 641 48.23 -37.61 24.01
CA GLY A 641 49.37 -37.08 24.74
C GLY A 641 50.11 -38.13 25.55
N GLY A 642 51.38 -37.88 25.83
CA GLY A 642 52.19 -38.74 26.68
C GLY A 642 53.61 -38.21 26.90
N LYS A 643 54.38 -38.93 27.72
CA LYS A 643 55.79 -38.61 28.00
C LYS A 643 56.75 -39.17 26.93
N LYS A 644 56.31 -40.16 26.13
CA LYS A 644 57.11 -40.85 25.10
C LYS A 644 56.25 -41.14 23.87
N ALA A 645 56.85 -41.11 22.68
CA ALA A 645 56.13 -41.21 21.40
C ALA A 645 55.39 -42.55 21.20
N GLY A 646 55.89 -43.65 21.77
CA GLY A 646 55.27 -44.98 21.69
C GLY A 646 54.17 -45.25 22.70
N ALA A 647 53.86 -44.32 23.60
CA ALA A 647 52.92 -44.52 24.72
C ALA A 647 51.94 -43.34 24.87
N LEU A 648 51.42 -42.84 23.74
CA LEU A 648 50.42 -41.77 23.76
C LEU A 648 49.03 -42.33 24.14
N LYS A 649 48.35 -41.64 25.06
CA LYS A 649 46.96 -41.94 25.45
C LYS A 649 46.03 -40.93 24.82
N LEU A 650 44.80 -41.36 24.51
CA LEU A 650 43.75 -40.46 24.03
C LEU A 650 43.42 -39.45 25.13
N LEU A 651 43.50 -38.16 24.80
CA LEU A 651 43.13 -37.07 25.72
C LEU A 651 41.67 -36.66 25.51
N THR A 652 41.31 -36.39 24.26
CA THR A 652 39.96 -35.96 23.90
C THR A 652 39.66 -36.19 22.42
N SER A 653 38.37 -36.24 22.09
CA SER A 653 37.84 -36.36 20.73
C SER A 653 36.62 -35.47 20.62
N PHE A 654 36.64 -34.52 19.70
CA PHE A 654 35.59 -33.52 19.52
C PHE A 654 35.07 -33.52 18.07
N LYS A 655 33.77 -33.28 17.90
CA LYS A 655 33.13 -33.11 16.60
C LYS A 655 32.57 -31.70 16.49
N PRO A 656 33.27 -30.78 15.81
CA PRO A 656 32.78 -29.43 15.57
C PRO A 656 31.42 -29.42 14.89
N LYS A 657 30.56 -28.49 15.31
CA LYS A 657 29.25 -28.26 14.68
C LYS A 657 29.45 -27.80 13.24
N GLN A 658 28.77 -28.46 12.31
CA GLN A 658 28.82 -28.09 10.89
C GLN A 658 27.87 -26.91 10.61
N PRO A 659 28.21 -26.01 9.67
CA PRO A 659 27.42 -24.82 9.37
C PRO A 659 26.12 -25.16 8.63
N GLY A 660 25.17 -24.21 8.60
CA GLY A 660 23.98 -24.23 7.73
C GLY A 660 24.24 -23.58 6.37
N GLN A 661 23.18 -23.38 5.57
CA GLN A 661 23.28 -22.68 4.28
C GLN A 661 23.74 -21.22 4.46
N GLY A 662 24.69 -20.76 3.63
CA GLY A 662 24.92 -19.33 3.40
C GLY A 662 25.92 -18.60 4.32
N SER A 663 26.90 -19.28 4.93
CA SER A 663 27.97 -18.58 5.66
C SER A 663 29.15 -18.20 4.75
N GLY A 664 29.50 -16.90 4.70
CA GLY A 664 30.75 -16.43 4.11
C GLY A 664 31.98 -16.77 4.99
N GLY A 665 33.16 -16.34 4.55
CA GLY A 665 34.42 -16.59 5.26
C GLY A 665 34.45 -16.03 6.69
N THR A 666 34.73 -16.88 7.67
CA THR A 666 34.91 -16.54 9.09
C THR A 666 36.13 -17.24 9.67
N LEU A 667 36.85 -16.54 10.56
CA LEU A 667 37.89 -17.14 11.40
C LEU A 667 37.22 -17.83 12.60
N ALA A 668 37.54 -19.10 12.83
CA ALA A 668 36.93 -19.92 13.87
C ALA A 668 37.98 -20.61 14.74
N GLY A 669 37.67 -20.78 16.02
CA GLY A 669 38.44 -21.59 16.96
C GLY A 669 37.83 -22.97 17.21
N ILE A 670 38.68 -23.98 17.41
CA ILE A 670 38.27 -25.28 17.96
C ILE A 670 39.04 -25.53 19.25
N ASP A 671 38.33 -25.51 20.38
CA ASP A 671 38.91 -25.76 21.70
C ASP A 671 38.69 -27.21 22.15
N LEU A 672 39.76 -27.84 22.64
CA LEU A 672 39.81 -29.24 23.05
C LEU A 672 40.28 -29.33 24.51
N PRO A 673 39.39 -29.07 25.50
CA PRO A 673 39.73 -29.24 26.90
C PRO A 673 39.82 -30.71 27.30
N PHE A 674 40.68 -31.02 28.27
CA PHE A 674 40.83 -32.33 28.89
C PHE A 674 41.40 -32.20 30.32
N GLU A 675 41.34 -33.28 31.09
CA GLU A 675 41.89 -33.29 32.45
C GLU A 675 43.40 -32.95 32.45
N PRO A 676 43.86 -31.99 33.28
CA PRO A 676 45.25 -31.55 33.26
C PRO A 676 46.24 -32.69 33.54
N GLN A 677 47.15 -32.97 32.60
CA GLN A 677 48.12 -34.06 32.70
C GLN A 677 49.52 -33.65 32.22
N GLU A 678 50.56 -34.19 32.84
CA GLU A 678 51.93 -34.03 32.35
C GLU A 678 52.19 -34.80 31.06
N MET A 679 52.75 -34.11 30.07
CA MET A 679 53.15 -34.69 28.79
C MET A 679 54.32 -33.93 28.18
N ALA A 680 55.08 -34.61 27.31
CA ALA A 680 56.15 -34.00 26.52
C ALA A 680 55.86 -34.06 25.01
N ILE A 681 54.91 -34.90 24.61
CA ILE A 681 54.57 -35.16 23.21
C ILE A 681 53.05 -35.18 23.09
N LEU A 682 52.57 -34.46 22.09
CA LEU A 682 51.17 -34.39 21.68
C LEU A 682 51.05 -34.90 20.24
N LYS A 683 49.99 -35.64 19.95
CA LYS A 683 49.60 -35.98 18.58
C LYS A 683 48.22 -35.41 18.33
N LEU A 684 48.09 -34.68 17.23
CA LEU A 684 46.81 -34.16 16.76
C LEU A 684 46.43 -34.86 15.46
N VAL A 685 45.19 -35.32 15.37
CA VAL A 685 44.59 -35.83 14.13
C VAL A 685 43.32 -35.05 13.86
N VAL A 686 43.27 -34.36 12.71
CA VAL A 686 42.10 -33.62 12.24
C VAL A 686 41.60 -34.24 10.95
N GLU A 687 40.34 -34.65 10.95
CA GLU A 687 39.66 -35.24 9.81
C GLU A 687 38.85 -34.15 9.08
N PRO A 688 39.17 -33.83 7.81
CA PRO A 688 38.33 -32.97 6.98
C PRO A 688 36.97 -33.61 6.73
N VAL A 689 35.99 -32.80 6.32
CA VAL A 689 34.65 -33.30 5.96
C VAL A 689 34.74 -34.27 4.78
N PRO A 690 34.38 -35.56 4.97
CA PRO A 690 34.55 -36.57 3.93
C PRO A 690 33.57 -36.40 2.78
N VAL A 691 32.36 -35.90 3.06
CA VAL A 691 31.31 -35.64 2.06
C VAL A 691 30.56 -34.37 2.43
N LEU A 692 30.52 -33.41 1.51
CA LEU A 692 29.78 -32.17 1.67
C LEU A 692 28.26 -32.43 1.67
N PRO A 693 27.50 -31.72 2.52
CA PRO A 693 26.09 -31.98 2.75
C PRO A 693 25.22 -31.66 1.52
N GLY A 694 24.03 -32.27 1.44
CA GLY A 694 23.17 -32.18 0.25
C GLY A 694 22.70 -30.79 -0.14
N TRP A 695 22.70 -29.84 0.80
CA TRP A 695 22.37 -28.43 0.55
C TRP A 695 23.52 -27.64 -0.08
N HIS A 696 24.75 -28.15 -0.05
CA HIS A 696 25.94 -27.46 -0.52
C HIS A 696 26.06 -27.55 -2.06
N PRO A 697 26.49 -26.49 -2.77
CA PRO A 697 26.70 -26.54 -4.22
C PRO A 697 27.65 -27.68 -4.66
N GLY A 698 28.67 -27.94 -3.84
CA GLY A 698 29.63 -29.04 -3.98
C GLY A 698 29.21 -30.40 -3.44
N LYS A 699 27.90 -30.69 -3.31
CA LYS A 699 27.40 -31.95 -2.73
C LYS A 699 28.12 -33.19 -3.27
N GLY A 700 28.43 -34.13 -2.39
CA GLY A 700 29.15 -35.37 -2.75
C GLY A 700 30.67 -35.23 -2.85
N GLN A 701 31.22 -34.01 -2.90
CA GLN A 701 32.68 -33.79 -2.87
C GLN A 701 33.21 -33.72 -1.43
N ARG A 702 34.54 -33.78 -1.26
CA ARG A 702 35.21 -33.59 0.03
C ARG A 702 35.34 -32.10 0.37
N GLY A 703 35.20 -31.77 1.66
CA GLY A 703 35.44 -30.42 2.17
C GLY A 703 36.92 -30.18 2.51
N TRP A 704 37.37 -28.94 2.34
CA TRP A 704 38.67 -28.48 2.80
C TRP A 704 38.65 -28.19 4.31
N PHE A 705 39.77 -28.45 4.97
CA PHE A 705 40.07 -28.02 6.33
C PHE A 705 41.32 -27.13 6.29
N PHE A 706 41.23 -25.95 6.89
CA PHE A 706 42.31 -24.96 6.92
C PHE A 706 42.67 -24.64 8.37
N VAL A 707 43.96 -24.68 8.67
CA VAL A 707 44.50 -24.37 10.00
C VAL A 707 45.68 -23.43 9.91
N ASP A 708 45.58 -22.44 10.79
CA ASP A 708 46.54 -21.49 11.30
C ASP A 708 47.73 -22.00 12.09
N GLU A 709 47.32 -22.43 13.28
CA GLU A 709 47.96 -22.23 14.56
C GLU A 709 47.38 -23.26 15.52
N VAL A 710 48.24 -23.82 16.37
CA VAL A 710 47.87 -24.71 17.45
C VAL A 710 48.38 -24.11 18.74
N PHE A 711 47.45 -23.76 19.62
CA PHE A 711 47.76 -23.24 20.94
C PHE A 711 47.65 -24.34 21.99
N ILE A 712 48.55 -24.33 22.96
CA ILE A 712 48.66 -25.34 24.03
C ILE A 712 48.58 -24.61 25.37
N ASN A 713 47.74 -25.09 26.28
CA ASN A 713 47.48 -24.45 27.58
C ASN A 713 47.46 -25.41 28.75
#